data_AF-A0A4R1X1H9-F1
#
_entry.id   AF-A0A4R1X1H9-F1
#
_cell.length_a   1.000
_cell.length_b   1.000
_cell.length_c   1.000
_cell.angle_alpha   90.00
_cell.angle_beta   90.00
_cell.angle_gamma   90.00
#
_symmetry.space_group_name_H-M   'P 1'
#
loop_
_entity.id
_entity.type
_entity.pdbx_description
1 polymer ?
#
loop_
_entity_poly.entity_id
_entity_poly.type
_entity_poly.pdbx_seq_one_letter_code
_entity_poly.pdbx_strand_id
1 'polypeptide(L)'
;MTSETSAAWPEERRLAREGPDRTLTYFTQIREEVLDALAHPWVSEEANKAIVNWLRNQRDAETRLPDRHNLGEALVLALEQAGLPADASNLMDSSSDEEVYDDVAPAVAASVARAAILLLRGEPDQQSWKVVSNLRQCGNRLAPALDELLEQALAESSFRNRFFQLAESLVSTAAAAPERQVLAGEQEALTTLIQDWRDKRVLLDLWFGLRELDYVHYFGSEGEVLRQVARLDPSRFVSILGHFDNPYQVWAAINDTRAATRFEEWRALVDAAPIAFGSDGSWNGSAILPLLLVVAGQAVAQGAAPFARYETATAAQEGGREVTEAAEAVAAALFARVDGPPAALRWAAWLARSIASASAEGPPVPTDARDRAFTSWQLLSAVAQHAGPKTWASSEPPNLPAEEVWFSLMAKVVAVEQSPASAPDYANLLSAFMAPWPEDDPEAWQGKPGARLRAESGVVRTFARQPTTLGIRILALPLTMSEDPVAALIELWRRASVLREAVEFGELRLSASSEDDDPRRAAAELCWLTVDLGLCVIDQIADDRIAVAYEQGAAVSRLIALLWESVSEMIAIDRFGGETWDRARRHLVLRRALFAIDGDEGLGPRVISAESLPTLAGMLRTMAAPERPFFSSLVALLDAGLTVATLRSVLAESAIDLAALLDAAERANSIDERRPMIAANDLQRLRQAA
;
A
#
# COMPACT_ATOMS: atom_id res chain seq x y z
N MET A 1 32.32 -5.28 20.99
CA MET A 1 31.95 -4.23 20.02
C MET A 1 30.59 -4.60 19.46
N THR A 2 29.53 -4.24 20.18
CA THR A 2 28.14 -4.36 19.72
C THR A 2 27.81 -3.06 19.02
N SER A 3 27.90 -3.02 17.69
CA SER A 3 27.30 -1.93 16.94
C SER A 3 25.79 -2.16 16.97
N GLU A 4 25.08 -1.46 17.86
CA GLU A 4 23.68 -1.16 17.65
C GLU A 4 23.60 -0.38 16.34
N THR A 5 23.34 -1.07 15.24
CA THR A 5 22.77 -0.43 14.05
C THR A 5 21.41 0.08 14.47
N SER A 6 21.34 1.36 14.87
CA SER A 6 20.09 2.07 15.11
C SER A 6 19.19 1.86 13.89
N ALA A 7 17.97 1.36 14.14
CA ALA A 7 16.97 1.20 13.11
C ALA A 7 16.61 2.59 12.58
N ALA A 8 16.94 2.85 11.32
CA ALA A 8 16.61 4.10 10.63
C ALA A 8 15.86 3.79 9.35
N TRP A 9 15.00 4.72 8.89
CA TRP A 9 14.31 4.59 7.62
C TRP A 9 15.30 4.46 6.46
N PRO A 10 14.96 3.74 5.37
CA PRO A 10 15.87 3.62 4.22
C PRO A 10 16.26 5.00 3.66
N GLU A 11 15.31 5.92 3.57
CA GLU A 11 15.58 7.29 3.12
C GLU A 11 16.51 8.06 4.08
N GLU A 12 16.33 7.92 5.39
CA GLU A 12 17.19 8.55 6.40
C GLU A 12 18.64 8.05 6.29
N ARG A 13 18.83 6.74 6.12
CA ARG A 13 20.17 6.16 5.92
C ARG A 13 20.80 6.61 4.60
N ARG A 14 20.01 6.73 3.54
CA ARG A 14 20.47 7.25 2.25
C ARG A 14 20.96 8.69 2.38
N LEU A 15 20.15 9.56 2.97
CA LEU A 15 20.52 10.96 3.21
C LEU A 15 21.79 11.08 4.05
N ALA A 16 21.99 10.18 5.01
CA ALA A 16 23.23 10.13 5.79
C ALA A 16 24.47 9.72 4.96
N ARG A 17 24.30 8.90 3.91
CA ARG A 17 25.41 8.44 3.03
C ARG A 17 25.74 9.41 1.90
N GLU A 18 24.73 10.07 1.32
CA GLU A 18 24.90 10.96 0.16
C GLU A 18 25.55 12.30 0.55
N GLY A 19 25.73 12.57 1.85
CA GLY A 19 26.22 13.85 2.35
C GLY A 19 25.12 14.91 2.32
N PRO A 20 25.28 16.05 3.02
CA PRO A 20 24.25 17.08 3.06
C PRO A 20 23.94 17.57 1.63
N ASP A 21 22.69 17.41 1.22
CA ASP A 21 22.12 18.01 0.01
C ASP A 21 22.49 19.50 -0.06
N ARG A 22 22.61 20.08 -1.25
CA ARG A 22 22.92 21.52 -1.43
C ARG A 22 21.97 22.40 -0.62
N THR A 23 20.72 21.97 -0.50
CA THR A 23 19.67 22.57 0.32
C THR A 23 20.04 22.55 1.81
N LEU A 24 20.53 21.42 2.32
CA LEU A 24 20.94 21.24 3.71
C LEU A 24 22.21 22.04 4.02
N THR A 25 23.16 22.10 3.09
CA THR A 25 24.35 22.97 3.20
C THR A 25 23.94 24.44 3.28
N TYR A 26 23.01 24.88 2.43
CA TYR A 26 22.50 26.25 2.42
C TYR A 26 21.80 26.61 3.75
N PHE A 27 20.91 25.76 4.26
CA PHE A 27 20.25 26.00 5.56
C PHE A 27 21.21 25.90 6.74
N THR A 28 22.23 25.03 6.67
CA THR A 28 23.27 24.94 7.71
C THR A 28 24.12 26.20 7.74
N GLN A 29 24.51 26.70 6.57
CA GLN A 29 25.23 27.97 6.44
C GLN A 29 24.40 29.15 6.96
N ILE A 30 23.12 29.25 6.56
CA ILE A 30 22.20 30.28 7.10
C ILE A 30 22.11 30.20 8.61
N ARG A 31 22.01 29.00 9.16
CA ARG A 31 21.94 28.79 10.60
C ARG A 31 23.21 29.27 11.29
N GLU A 32 24.39 28.92 10.78
CA GLU A 32 25.67 29.40 11.31
C GLU A 32 25.77 30.93 11.25
N GLU A 33 25.38 31.56 10.13
CA GLU A 33 25.32 33.02 9.98
C GLU A 33 24.38 33.68 11.01
N VAL A 34 23.22 33.08 11.26
CA VAL A 34 22.25 33.55 12.26
C VAL A 34 22.80 33.39 13.68
N LEU A 35 23.45 32.27 13.97
CA LEU A 35 24.06 32.00 15.28
C LEU A 35 25.18 32.96 15.61
N ASP A 36 26.05 33.26 14.63
CA ASP A 36 27.08 34.29 14.76
C ASP A 36 26.45 35.67 14.99
N ALA A 37 25.33 35.95 14.33
CA ALA A 37 24.62 37.20 14.49
C ALA A 37 23.95 37.37 15.87
N LEU A 38 23.59 36.27 16.56
CA LEU A 38 23.09 36.33 17.94
C LEU A 38 24.14 36.87 18.93
N ALA A 39 25.42 36.82 18.59
CA ALA A 39 26.50 37.42 19.37
C ALA A 39 26.72 38.92 19.06
N HIS A 40 25.96 39.50 18.11
CA HIS A 40 26.15 40.87 17.65
C HIS A 40 25.67 41.90 18.70
N PRO A 41 26.39 43.03 18.90
CA PRO A 41 26.08 44.03 19.94
C PRO A 41 24.68 44.66 19.85
N TRP A 42 24.10 44.72 18.65
CA TRP A 42 22.75 45.26 18.41
C TRP A 42 21.61 44.31 18.81
N VAL A 43 21.89 43.04 19.12
CA VAL A 43 20.95 42.14 19.83
C VAL A 43 20.90 42.53 21.32
N SER A 44 20.79 43.82 21.61
CA SER A 44 20.76 44.37 22.96
C SER A 44 19.41 44.13 23.62
N GLU A 45 19.35 44.24 24.94
CA GLU A 45 18.12 44.05 25.68
C GLU A 45 17.07 45.13 25.31
N GLU A 46 17.51 46.35 25.02
CA GLU A 46 16.68 47.49 24.62
C GLU A 46 16.05 47.28 23.23
N ALA A 47 16.82 46.78 22.25
CA ALA A 47 16.31 46.45 20.93
C ALA A 47 15.26 45.34 20.96
N ASN A 48 15.52 44.30 21.75
CA ASN A 48 14.54 43.24 21.95
C ASN A 48 13.27 43.76 22.64
N LYS A 49 13.38 44.65 23.64
CA LYS A 49 12.21 45.27 24.31
C LYS A 49 11.36 46.11 23.35
N ALA A 50 12.00 46.89 22.47
CA ALA A 50 11.33 47.68 21.44
C ALA A 50 10.51 46.80 20.50
N ILE A 51 11.14 45.77 19.93
CA ILE A 51 10.49 44.83 19.00
C ILE A 51 9.37 44.06 19.72
N VAL A 52 9.58 43.59 20.96
CA VAL A 52 8.52 42.92 21.74
C VAL A 52 7.30 43.83 21.93
N ASN A 53 7.49 45.12 22.23
CA ASN A 53 6.36 46.05 22.37
C ASN A 53 5.62 46.25 21.04
N TRP A 54 6.35 46.36 19.92
CA TRP A 54 5.73 46.40 18.60
C TRP A 54 4.95 45.12 18.29
N LEU A 55 5.51 43.94 18.56
CA LEU A 55 4.84 42.65 18.37
C LEU A 55 3.59 42.51 19.26
N ARG A 56 3.60 43.03 20.48
CA ARG A 56 2.41 43.10 21.34
C ARG A 56 1.32 43.99 20.73
N ASN A 57 1.70 45.14 20.20
CA ASN A 57 0.74 46.01 19.51
C ASN A 57 0.13 45.31 18.28
N GLN A 58 0.93 44.54 17.52
CA GLN A 58 0.41 43.73 16.42
C GLN A 58 -0.50 42.60 16.90
N ARG A 59 -0.15 41.93 18.01
CA ARG A 59 -0.98 40.92 18.68
C ARG A 59 -2.35 41.48 19.04
N ASP A 60 -2.38 42.65 19.65
CA ASP A 60 -3.60 43.27 20.18
C ASP A 60 -4.46 43.92 19.07
N ALA A 61 -3.88 44.26 17.92
CA ALA A 61 -4.57 44.89 16.79
C ALA A 61 -5.23 43.89 15.81
N GLU A 62 -4.97 42.59 15.94
CA GLU A 62 -5.39 41.54 14.99
C GLU A 62 -5.02 41.79 13.51
N THR A 63 -4.12 42.73 13.25
CA THR A 63 -3.70 43.12 11.90
C THR A 63 -2.80 42.04 11.29
N ARG A 64 -2.96 41.78 9.98
CA ARG A 64 -1.96 41.00 9.24
C ARG A 64 -0.62 41.72 9.35
N LEU A 65 0.44 40.95 9.61
CA LEU A 65 1.79 41.46 9.52
C LEU A 65 2.04 41.99 8.10
N PRO A 66 2.94 42.98 7.94
CA PRO A 66 3.36 43.44 6.63
C PRO A 66 3.84 42.25 5.79
N ASP A 67 3.53 42.28 4.49
CA ASP A 67 4.07 41.39 3.49
C ASP A 67 5.61 41.42 3.46
N ARG A 68 6.24 40.38 2.88
CA ARG A 68 7.70 40.15 2.95
C ARG A 68 8.55 41.38 2.64
N HIS A 69 8.11 42.19 1.67
CA HIS A 69 8.76 43.42 1.23
C HIS A 69 8.76 44.54 2.29
N ASN A 70 7.77 44.54 3.18
CA ASN A 70 7.52 45.62 4.14
C ASN A 70 7.90 45.24 5.58
N LEU A 71 8.27 43.98 5.86
CA LEU A 71 8.64 43.54 7.20
C LEU A 71 9.90 44.27 7.70
N GLY A 72 10.90 44.41 6.83
CA GLY A 72 12.13 45.13 7.15
C GLY A 72 11.86 46.60 7.47
N GLU A 73 11.09 47.30 6.63
CA GLU A 73 10.72 48.71 6.85
C GLU A 73 9.89 48.89 8.12
N ALA A 74 8.91 48.02 8.37
CA ALA A 74 8.10 48.06 9.59
C ALA A 74 8.93 47.82 10.85
N LEU A 75 9.99 46.99 10.76
CA LEU A 75 10.90 46.72 11.86
C LEU A 75 11.86 47.89 12.11
N VAL A 76 12.42 48.49 11.04
CA VAL A 76 13.21 49.72 11.15
C VAL A 76 12.36 50.81 11.80
N LEU A 77 11.12 51.00 11.34
CA LEU A 77 10.19 51.96 11.92
C LEU A 77 9.89 51.66 13.41
N ALA A 78 9.72 50.39 13.78
CA ALA A 78 9.51 49.99 15.17
C ALA A 78 10.73 50.28 16.08
N LEU A 79 11.93 50.06 15.55
CA LEU A 79 13.19 50.33 16.25
C LEU A 79 13.45 51.84 16.38
N GLU A 80 13.19 52.61 15.31
CA GLU A 80 13.26 54.07 15.31
C GLU A 80 12.26 54.70 16.29
N GLN A 81 11.01 54.21 16.32
CA GLN A 81 9.99 54.67 17.27
C GLN A 81 10.36 54.40 18.73
N ALA A 82 11.22 53.42 18.99
CA ALA A 82 11.74 53.11 20.32
C ALA A 82 13.04 53.86 20.68
N GLY A 83 13.55 54.72 19.80
CA GLY A 83 14.72 55.56 20.05
C GLY A 83 16.06 54.84 19.91
N LEU A 84 16.12 53.75 19.15
CA LEU A 84 17.36 53.02 18.83
C LEU A 84 18.01 53.58 17.55
N PRO A 85 19.36 53.55 17.42
CA PRO A 85 20.08 54.40 16.45
C PRO A 85 19.80 54.10 14.97
N ALA A 86 19.98 55.12 14.13
CA ALA A 86 19.76 55.14 12.68
C ALA A 86 20.64 54.17 11.84
N ASP A 87 21.56 53.42 12.46
CA ASP A 87 22.41 52.43 11.77
C ASP A 87 21.64 51.17 11.31
N ALA A 88 20.41 50.98 11.79
CA ALA A 88 19.52 49.91 11.29
C ALA A 88 19.17 50.08 9.81
N SER A 89 19.08 51.33 9.32
CA SER A 89 18.74 51.65 7.93
C SER A 89 19.86 51.26 6.96
N ASN A 90 21.13 51.28 7.41
CA ASN A 90 22.30 50.89 6.61
C ASN A 90 22.44 49.37 6.41
N LEU A 91 21.72 48.54 7.17
CA LEU A 91 21.71 47.08 7.04
C LEU A 91 20.73 46.56 5.99
N MET A 92 19.80 47.43 5.53
CA MET A 92 18.86 47.14 4.44
C MET A 92 19.37 47.66 3.09
N ASP A 93 20.41 48.49 3.08
CA ASP A 93 20.82 49.32 1.93
C ASP A 93 21.93 48.68 1.06
N SER A 94 22.13 47.36 1.09
CA SER A 94 23.24 46.68 0.38
C SER A 94 22.86 45.73 -0.76
N SER A 95 21.63 45.68 -1.25
CA SER A 95 21.33 44.96 -2.50
C SER A 95 20.19 45.61 -3.26
N SER A 96 20.55 46.48 -4.19
CA SER A 96 19.65 47.09 -5.19
C SER A 96 19.50 46.24 -6.46
N ASP A 97 19.93 44.98 -6.43
CA ASP A 97 19.71 44.03 -7.53
C ASP A 97 18.47 43.17 -7.22
N GLU A 98 17.47 43.26 -8.11
CA GLU A 98 16.13 42.65 -8.07
C GLU A 98 16.08 41.10 -7.89
N GLU A 99 17.21 40.41 -7.83
CA GLU A 99 17.28 38.95 -7.69
C GLU A 99 17.78 38.43 -6.31
N VAL A 100 18.09 39.30 -5.33
CA VAL A 100 18.66 38.89 -4.01
C VAL A 100 17.79 39.30 -2.80
N TYR A 101 16.48 39.47 -2.98
CA TYR A 101 15.58 39.97 -1.92
C TYR A 101 15.11 38.91 -0.88
N ASP A 102 15.85 37.81 -0.69
CA ASP A 102 15.58 36.81 0.35
C ASP A 102 16.33 37.05 1.67
N ASP A 103 17.19 38.06 1.73
CA ASP A 103 18.17 38.24 2.81
C ASP A 103 17.83 39.41 3.75
N VAL A 104 16.89 39.18 4.68
CA VAL A 104 16.94 39.94 5.95
C VAL A 104 18.34 39.72 6.55
N ALA A 105 19.04 40.81 6.90
CA ALA A 105 20.38 40.70 7.48
C ALA A 105 20.36 39.73 8.69
N PRO A 106 21.33 38.81 8.83
CA PRO A 106 21.26 37.75 9.85
C PRO A 106 21.05 38.30 11.28
N ALA A 107 21.63 39.46 11.60
CA ALA A 107 21.46 40.13 12.89
C ALA A 107 20.04 40.65 13.14
N VAL A 108 19.35 41.08 12.08
CA VAL A 108 17.96 41.52 12.14
C VAL A 108 17.06 40.31 12.35
N ALA A 109 17.25 39.23 11.57
CA ALA A 109 16.51 37.99 11.74
C ALA A 109 16.69 37.41 13.16
N ALA A 110 17.92 37.38 13.66
CA ALA A 110 18.23 36.95 15.02
C ALA A 110 17.53 37.79 16.11
N SER A 111 17.50 39.11 15.95
CA SER A 111 16.82 40.03 16.90
C SER A 111 15.30 39.84 16.87
N VAL A 112 14.70 39.71 15.69
CA VAL A 112 13.26 39.45 15.53
C VAL A 112 12.90 38.09 16.13
N ALA A 113 13.69 37.06 15.86
CA ALA A 113 13.46 35.73 16.40
C ALA A 113 13.53 35.75 17.94
N ARG A 114 14.53 36.42 18.52
CA ARG A 114 14.67 36.56 19.97
C ARG A 114 13.50 37.33 20.59
N ALA A 115 13.06 38.41 19.97
CA ALA A 115 11.89 39.16 20.39
C ALA A 115 10.60 38.33 20.32
N ALA A 116 10.41 37.54 19.26
CA ALA A 116 9.28 36.63 19.11
C ALA A 116 9.26 35.53 20.20
N ILE A 117 10.42 34.96 20.55
CA ILE A 117 10.52 34.01 21.66
C ILE A 117 10.27 34.69 23.01
N LEU A 118 10.72 35.94 23.21
CA LEU A 118 10.40 36.72 24.42
C LEU A 118 8.89 37.01 24.53
N LEU A 119 8.22 37.29 23.41
CA LEU A 119 6.76 37.43 23.36
C LEU A 119 6.08 36.14 23.85
N LEU A 120 6.46 34.98 23.29
CA LEU A 120 5.93 33.68 23.70
C LEU A 120 6.27 33.35 25.17
N ARG A 121 7.46 33.71 25.66
CA ARG A 121 7.84 33.48 27.07
C ARG A 121 7.05 34.32 28.06
N GLY A 122 6.54 35.48 27.65
CA GLY A 122 5.67 36.31 28.46
C GLY A 122 4.34 35.60 28.73
N GLU A 123 3.54 35.47 27.69
CA GLU A 123 2.21 34.85 27.71
C GLU A 123 1.99 34.09 26.38
N PRO A 124 2.28 32.78 26.34
CA PRO A 124 2.03 32.00 25.13
C PRO A 124 0.52 31.77 25.01
N ASP A 125 -0.05 32.35 23.96
CA ASP A 125 -1.48 32.32 23.63
C ASP A 125 -1.64 32.21 22.09
N GLN A 126 -2.87 32.01 21.63
CA GLN A 126 -3.14 31.81 20.19
C GLN A 126 -2.72 33.02 19.35
N GLN A 127 -2.83 34.24 19.88
CA GLN A 127 -2.50 35.46 19.14
C GLN A 127 -0.99 35.68 19.07
N SER A 128 -0.27 35.47 20.18
CA SER A 128 1.19 35.53 20.18
C SER A 128 1.77 34.46 19.26
N TRP A 129 1.20 33.26 19.22
CA TRP A 129 1.60 32.23 18.25
C TRP A 129 1.32 32.63 16.80
N LYS A 130 0.14 33.19 16.50
CA LYS A 130 -0.20 33.67 15.15
C LYS A 130 0.81 34.70 14.66
N VAL A 131 1.24 35.63 15.52
CA VAL A 131 2.30 36.59 15.22
C VAL A 131 3.62 35.87 14.91
N VAL A 132 4.05 34.95 15.77
CA VAL A 132 5.31 34.19 15.56
C VAL A 132 5.28 33.36 14.28
N SER A 133 4.16 32.72 13.97
CA SER A 133 4.04 31.90 12.77
C SER A 133 4.00 32.74 11.49
N ASN A 134 3.30 33.87 11.49
CA ASN A 134 3.32 34.81 10.37
C ASN A 134 4.75 35.32 10.13
N LEU A 135 5.48 35.68 11.20
CA LEU A 135 6.90 36.06 11.08
C LEU A 135 7.70 34.94 10.42
N ARG A 136 7.53 33.70 10.87
CA ARG A 136 8.21 32.53 10.31
C ARG A 136 7.99 32.37 8.79
N GLN A 137 6.82 32.74 8.27
CA GLN A 137 6.50 32.71 6.84
C GLN A 137 7.12 33.88 6.05
N CYS A 138 7.64 34.90 6.73
CA CYS A 138 8.13 36.12 6.09
C CYS A 138 9.58 36.06 5.57
N GLY A 139 10.37 35.02 5.89
CA GLY A 139 11.74 34.94 5.34
C GLY A 139 12.51 33.66 5.67
N ASN A 140 13.35 33.23 4.73
CA ASN A 140 14.11 31.98 4.78
C ASN A 140 15.15 31.94 5.92
N ARG A 141 15.64 33.10 6.37
CA ARG A 141 16.57 33.24 7.51
C ARG A 141 15.88 33.30 8.87
N LEU A 142 14.63 33.76 8.94
CA LEU A 142 13.93 33.94 10.21
C LEU A 142 13.41 32.62 10.76
N ALA A 143 12.94 31.72 9.90
CA ALA A 143 12.41 30.44 10.33
C ALA A 143 13.47 29.55 11.05
N PRO A 144 14.68 29.34 10.52
CA PRO A 144 15.73 28.60 11.24
C PRO A 144 16.11 29.23 12.59
N ALA A 145 16.19 30.57 12.64
CA ALA A 145 16.50 31.32 13.86
C ALA A 145 15.42 31.15 14.95
N LEU A 146 14.16 31.25 14.54
CA LEU A 146 13.00 31.04 15.42
C LEU A 146 12.96 29.61 15.93
N ASP A 147 13.15 28.63 15.05
CA ASP A 147 13.12 27.22 15.39
C ASP A 147 14.20 26.93 16.46
N GLU A 148 15.45 27.34 16.24
CA GLU A 148 16.56 27.15 17.18
C GLU A 148 16.34 27.81 18.55
N LEU A 149 15.92 29.08 18.58
CA LEU A 149 15.64 29.78 19.84
C LEU A 149 14.42 29.21 20.55
N LEU A 150 13.44 28.70 19.82
CA LEU A 150 12.30 27.99 20.38
C LEU A 150 12.74 26.69 21.05
N GLU A 151 13.63 25.90 20.44
CA GLU A 151 14.18 24.67 21.07
C GLU A 151 14.90 25.00 22.38
N GLN A 152 15.75 26.04 22.35
CA GLN A 152 16.46 26.50 23.54
C GLN A 152 15.50 26.95 24.64
N ALA A 153 14.44 27.70 24.28
CA ALA A 153 13.42 28.11 25.24
C ALA A 153 12.65 26.92 25.81
N LEU A 154 12.35 25.90 25.00
CA LEU A 154 11.64 24.70 25.43
C LEU A 154 12.45 23.79 26.36
N ALA A 155 13.76 24.03 26.51
CA ALA A 155 14.57 23.41 27.57
C ALA A 155 14.16 23.90 28.98
N GLU A 156 13.55 25.08 29.08
CA GLU A 156 13.00 25.61 30.34
C GLU A 156 11.65 24.96 30.64
N SER A 157 11.58 24.18 31.73
CA SER A 157 10.38 23.42 32.10
C SER A 157 9.12 24.29 32.28
N SER A 158 9.26 25.51 32.79
CA SER A 158 8.15 26.45 32.99
C SER A 158 7.60 27.01 31.68
N PHE A 159 8.46 27.31 30.71
CA PHE A 159 8.04 27.73 29.37
C PHE A 159 7.43 26.57 28.61
N ARG A 160 8.09 25.41 28.62
CA ARG A 160 7.60 24.18 27.98
C ARG A 160 6.19 23.82 28.41
N ASN A 161 5.88 23.87 29.71
CA ASN A 161 4.54 23.56 30.21
C ASN A 161 3.47 24.54 29.71
N ARG A 162 3.79 25.84 29.62
CA ARG A 162 2.88 26.85 29.07
C ARG A 162 2.74 26.71 27.55
N PHE A 163 3.80 26.35 26.85
CA PHE A 163 3.76 26.04 25.43
C PHE A 163 2.87 24.81 25.14
N PHE A 164 2.91 23.79 25.99
CA PHE A 164 1.98 22.68 25.88
C PHE A 164 0.51 23.07 26.13
N GLN A 165 0.24 24.00 27.04
CA GLN A 165 -1.11 24.55 27.24
C GLN A 165 -1.59 25.33 26.01
N LEU A 166 -0.70 26.07 25.35
CA LEU A 166 -0.97 26.71 24.06
C LEU A 166 -1.36 25.66 23.01
N ALA A 167 -0.59 24.56 22.89
CA ALA A 167 -0.90 23.49 21.95
C ALA A 167 -2.29 22.88 22.19
N GLU A 168 -2.63 22.59 23.45
CA GLU A 168 -3.96 22.09 23.85
C GLU A 168 -5.08 23.09 23.51
N SER A 169 -4.84 24.38 23.71
CA SER A 169 -5.81 25.44 23.39
C SER A 169 -6.02 25.59 21.87
N LEU A 170 -4.96 25.53 21.08
CA LEU A 170 -5.03 25.57 19.61
C LEU A 170 -5.82 24.37 19.08
N VAL A 171 -5.52 23.17 19.57
CA VAL A 171 -6.23 21.94 19.16
C VAL A 171 -7.67 21.93 19.61
N SER A 172 -7.98 22.40 20.82
CA SER A 172 -9.37 22.52 21.27
C SER A 172 -10.18 23.46 20.39
N THR A 173 -9.57 24.58 19.97
CA THR A 173 -10.19 25.54 19.04
C THR A 173 -10.38 24.93 17.65
N ALA A 174 -9.38 24.20 17.16
CA ALA A 174 -9.41 23.47 15.89
C ALA A 174 -10.49 22.37 15.86
N ALA A 175 -10.61 21.59 16.94
CA ALA A 175 -11.60 20.52 17.06
C ALA A 175 -13.04 21.09 17.12
N ALA A 176 -13.22 22.28 17.68
CA ALA A 176 -14.53 22.93 17.77
C ALA A 176 -15.02 23.51 16.42
N ALA A 177 -14.11 23.80 15.48
CA ALA A 177 -14.43 24.39 14.18
C ALA A 177 -13.46 23.87 13.09
N PRO A 178 -13.52 22.57 12.73
CA PRO A 178 -12.57 21.94 11.81
C PRO A 178 -12.57 22.58 10.42
N GLU A 179 -13.70 23.08 9.96
CA GLU A 179 -13.84 23.75 8.66
C GLU A 179 -13.02 25.04 8.56
N ARG A 180 -12.66 25.67 9.69
CA ARG A 180 -11.82 26.88 9.70
C ARG A 180 -10.35 26.59 9.47
N GLN A 181 -9.97 25.31 9.43
CA GLN A 181 -8.58 24.89 9.26
C GLN A 181 -8.17 24.71 7.80
N VAL A 182 -9.11 24.88 6.87
CA VAL A 182 -8.91 24.74 5.43
C VAL A 182 -9.31 26.03 4.72
N LEU A 183 -8.96 26.14 3.44
CA LEU A 183 -9.34 27.28 2.61
C LEU A 183 -10.86 27.39 2.49
N ALA A 184 -11.38 28.61 2.33
CA ALA A 184 -12.83 28.87 2.27
C ALA A 184 -13.55 28.03 1.19
N GLY A 185 -12.89 27.71 0.08
CA GLY A 185 -13.45 26.85 -0.99
C GLY A 185 -13.47 25.35 -0.67
N GLU A 186 -12.75 24.90 0.36
CA GLU A 186 -12.61 23.49 0.75
C GLU A 186 -13.47 23.12 1.98
N GLN A 187 -14.08 24.12 2.64
CA GLN A 187 -14.81 23.96 3.90
C GLN A 187 -16.02 23.01 3.79
N GLU A 188 -16.80 23.14 2.70
CA GLU A 188 -17.98 22.30 2.48
C GLU A 188 -17.59 20.84 2.28
N ALA A 189 -16.61 20.58 1.40
CA ALA A 189 -16.10 19.24 1.14
C ALA A 189 -15.59 18.58 2.42
N LEU A 190 -14.82 19.31 3.22
CA LEU A 190 -14.33 18.78 4.49
C LEU A 190 -15.48 18.49 5.49
N THR A 191 -16.46 19.37 5.57
CA THR A 191 -17.62 19.19 6.45
C THR A 191 -18.38 17.91 6.09
N THR A 192 -18.55 17.64 4.79
CA THR A 192 -19.15 16.39 4.30
C THR A 192 -18.33 15.18 4.71
N LEU A 193 -17.01 15.19 4.49
CA LEU A 193 -16.12 14.09 4.86
C LEU A 193 -16.16 13.78 6.37
N ILE A 194 -16.13 14.82 7.22
CA ILE A 194 -16.23 14.66 8.68
C ILE A 194 -17.60 14.08 9.06
N GLN A 195 -18.68 14.52 8.41
CA GLN A 195 -20.01 14.03 8.69
C GLN A 195 -20.15 12.55 8.28
N ASP A 196 -19.67 12.18 7.10
CA ASP A 196 -19.66 10.80 6.62
C ASP A 196 -18.89 9.87 7.58
N TRP A 197 -17.73 10.32 8.07
CA TRP A 197 -16.96 9.60 9.09
C TRP A 197 -17.73 9.42 10.41
N ARG A 198 -18.40 10.48 10.88
CA ARG A 198 -19.19 10.44 12.13
C ARG A 198 -20.39 9.50 11.99
N ASP A 199 -21.02 9.47 10.82
CA ASP A 199 -22.16 8.61 10.54
C ASP A 199 -21.75 7.14 10.38
N LYS A 200 -20.60 6.89 9.75
CA LYS A 200 -20.09 5.54 9.54
C LYS A 200 -18.56 5.51 9.57
N ARG A 201 -18.00 5.14 10.72
CA ARG A 201 -16.56 4.91 10.86
C ARG A 201 -16.14 3.64 10.14
N VAL A 202 -15.31 3.77 9.12
CA VAL A 202 -14.79 2.63 8.35
C VAL A 202 -13.27 2.60 8.45
N LEU A 203 -12.72 1.52 9.03
CA LEU A 203 -11.28 1.33 9.18
C LEU A 203 -10.56 1.31 7.82
N LEU A 204 -11.22 0.80 6.79
CA LEU A 204 -10.70 0.73 5.43
C LEU A 204 -10.32 2.11 4.87
N ASP A 205 -11.08 3.16 5.19
CA ASP A 205 -10.80 4.53 4.73
C ASP A 205 -9.46 5.04 5.29
N LEU A 206 -9.15 4.65 6.53
CA LEU A 206 -7.84 4.95 7.14
C LEU A 206 -6.72 4.25 6.39
N TRP A 207 -6.89 2.99 6.01
CA TRP A 207 -5.87 2.22 5.29
C TRP A 207 -5.54 2.77 3.90
N PHE A 208 -6.52 3.40 3.24
CA PHE A 208 -6.28 4.12 2.00
C PHE A 208 -5.46 5.39 2.18
N GLY A 209 -5.21 5.83 3.42
CA GLY A 209 -4.46 7.04 3.74
C GLY A 209 -5.29 8.31 3.55
N LEU A 210 -6.62 8.22 3.64
CA LEU A 210 -7.54 9.35 3.46
C LEU A 210 -7.29 10.11 2.14
N ARG A 211 -7.32 9.41 1.00
CA ARG A 211 -7.01 9.96 -0.34
C ARG A 211 -7.85 11.18 -0.71
N GLU A 212 -8.98 11.35 -0.06
CA GLU A 212 -9.85 12.51 -0.19
C GLU A 212 -9.14 13.81 0.22
N LEU A 213 -8.07 13.71 1.02
CA LEU A 213 -7.24 14.83 1.47
C LEU A 213 -6.14 15.24 0.49
N ASP A 214 -5.92 14.51 -0.61
CA ASP A 214 -4.92 14.90 -1.62
C ASP A 214 -5.18 16.31 -2.20
N TYR A 215 -6.40 16.84 -2.00
CA TYR A 215 -6.84 18.14 -2.49
C TYR A 215 -7.20 19.14 -1.37
N VAL A 216 -7.01 18.79 -0.10
CA VAL A 216 -7.40 19.63 1.04
C VAL A 216 -6.17 20.07 1.83
N HIS A 217 -5.95 21.39 1.90
CA HIS A 217 -4.79 21.95 2.57
C HIS A 217 -5.11 22.20 4.03
N TYR A 218 -4.75 21.21 4.86
CA TYR A 218 -4.93 21.28 6.30
C TYR A 218 -3.79 22.05 6.98
N PHE A 219 -4.18 22.84 7.99
CA PHE A 219 -3.31 23.55 8.94
C PHE A 219 -2.42 24.65 8.35
N GLY A 220 -2.51 25.82 8.98
CA GLY A 220 -1.58 26.92 8.76
C GLY A 220 -0.50 26.90 9.84
N SER A 221 -0.54 27.89 10.71
CA SER A 221 0.45 28.13 11.76
C SER A 221 0.56 27.03 12.83
N GLU A 222 -0.48 26.22 13.03
CA GLU A 222 -0.64 25.32 14.17
C GLU A 222 0.20 24.03 14.06
N GLY A 223 0.46 23.56 12.84
CA GLY A 223 1.21 22.33 12.57
C GLY A 223 2.61 22.34 13.20
N GLU A 224 3.26 23.50 13.25
CA GLU A 224 4.57 23.63 13.87
C GLU A 224 4.53 23.48 15.39
N VAL A 225 3.50 24.01 16.08
CA VAL A 225 3.35 23.79 17.52
C VAL A 225 3.26 22.31 17.79
N LEU A 226 2.41 21.63 17.04
CA LEU A 226 2.18 20.19 17.14
C LEU A 226 3.44 19.37 16.85
N ARG A 227 4.23 19.74 15.83
CA ARG A 227 5.55 19.16 15.55
C ARG A 227 6.49 19.27 16.74
N GLN A 228 6.57 20.44 17.38
CA GLN A 228 7.42 20.64 18.56
C GLN A 228 6.95 19.81 19.75
N VAL A 229 5.63 19.68 19.96
CA VAL A 229 5.09 18.81 21.01
C VAL A 229 5.39 17.35 20.72
N ALA A 230 5.19 16.87 19.49
CA ALA A 230 5.49 15.48 19.10
C ALA A 230 6.95 15.11 19.39
N ARG A 231 7.88 16.03 19.15
CA ARG A 231 9.30 15.81 19.42
C ARG A 231 9.66 15.81 20.92
N LEU A 232 9.06 16.70 21.70
CA LEU A 232 9.41 16.89 23.12
C LEU A 232 8.69 15.91 24.05
N ASP A 233 7.45 15.59 23.74
CA ASP A 233 6.58 14.71 24.53
C ASP A 233 5.57 13.99 23.60
N PRO A 234 6.00 12.88 22.95
CA PRO A 234 5.14 12.08 22.07
C PRO A 234 3.82 11.66 22.71
N SER A 235 3.85 11.30 24.01
CA SER A 235 2.67 10.92 24.79
C SER A 235 1.68 12.06 24.92
N ARG A 236 2.16 13.28 25.19
CA ARG A 236 1.29 14.45 25.26
C ARG A 236 0.76 14.85 23.89
N PHE A 237 1.57 14.75 22.84
CA PHE A 237 1.11 14.97 21.47
C PHE A 237 -0.05 14.02 21.10
N VAL A 238 0.12 12.71 21.33
CA VAL A 238 -0.94 11.73 21.09
C VAL A 238 -2.20 12.03 21.93
N SER A 239 -2.04 12.42 23.20
CA SER A 239 -3.16 12.82 24.05
C SER A 239 -3.90 14.04 23.48
N ILE A 240 -3.17 15.02 22.96
CA ILE A 240 -3.73 16.19 22.27
C ILE A 240 -4.50 15.75 21.02
N LEU A 241 -3.95 14.85 20.19
CA LEU A 241 -4.65 14.33 19.01
C LEU A 241 -5.97 13.62 19.35
N GLY A 242 -6.08 13.04 20.56
CA GLY A 242 -7.31 12.42 21.05
C GLY A 242 -8.49 13.39 21.22
N HIS A 243 -8.29 14.71 21.10
CA HIS A 243 -9.36 15.70 21.09
C HIS A 243 -10.05 15.82 19.73
N PHE A 244 -9.42 15.34 18.64
CA PHE A 244 -10.04 15.30 17.33
C PHE A 244 -10.99 14.09 17.24
N ASP A 245 -12.20 14.33 16.75
CA ASP A 245 -13.24 13.31 16.59
C ASP A 245 -13.31 12.71 15.17
N ASN A 246 -12.41 13.14 14.30
CA ASN A 246 -12.31 12.75 12.90
C ASN A 246 -10.84 12.46 12.54
N PRO A 247 -10.59 11.61 11.52
CA PRO A 247 -9.25 11.15 11.21
C PRO A 247 -8.47 12.16 10.37
N TYR A 248 -9.13 13.14 9.75
CA TYR A 248 -8.52 14.08 8.83
C TYR A 248 -7.58 15.06 9.56
N GLN A 249 -8.04 15.63 10.68
CA GLN A 249 -7.19 16.48 11.54
C GLN A 249 -6.04 15.68 12.18
N VAL A 250 -6.32 14.43 12.57
CA VAL A 250 -5.30 13.52 13.12
C VAL A 250 -4.22 13.23 12.07
N TRP A 251 -4.61 12.91 10.84
CA TRP A 251 -3.72 12.62 9.73
C TRP A 251 -2.82 13.80 9.41
N ALA A 252 -3.39 15.00 9.25
CA ALA A 252 -2.62 16.17 8.92
C ALA A 252 -1.65 16.56 10.06
N ALA A 253 -2.05 16.43 11.33
CA ALA A 253 -1.15 16.63 12.46
C ALA A 253 -0.01 15.60 12.52
N ILE A 254 -0.26 14.32 12.18
CA ILE A 254 0.79 13.28 12.08
C ILE A 254 1.74 13.60 10.93
N ASN A 255 1.23 14.01 9.77
CA ASN A 255 2.03 14.36 8.59
C ASN A 255 2.89 15.61 8.79
N ASP A 256 2.48 16.52 9.68
CA ASP A 256 3.30 17.67 10.06
C ASP A 256 4.50 17.30 10.95
N THR A 257 4.54 16.08 11.52
CA THR A 257 5.70 15.57 12.26
C THR A 257 6.77 15.04 11.31
N ARG A 258 7.94 14.63 11.83
CA ARG A 258 8.96 13.96 11.01
C ARG A 258 8.79 12.44 11.02
N ALA A 259 7.67 11.89 11.50
CA ALA A 259 7.46 10.44 11.58
C ALA A 259 7.65 9.73 10.22
N ALA A 260 7.23 10.34 9.12
CA ALA A 260 7.43 9.79 7.77
C ALA A 260 8.91 9.75 7.34
N THR A 261 9.78 10.55 7.95
CA THR A 261 11.19 10.73 7.55
C THR A 261 12.20 10.33 8.63
N ARG A 262 11.75 10.07 9.87
CA ARG A 262 12.59 9.59 10.99
C ARG A 262 11.95 8.43 11.75
N PHE A 263 12.64 7.30 11.80
CA PHE A 263 12.12 6.07 12.40
C PHE A 263 11.85 6.22 13.90
N GLU A 264 12.78 6.84 14.62
CA GLU A 264 12.66 7.00 16.07
C GLU A 264 11.49 7.90 16.47
N GLU A 265 11.17 8.93 15.68
CA GLU A 265 9.99 9.77 15.92
C GLU A 265 8.70 8.98 15.66
N TRP A 266 8.63 8.22 14.56
CA TRP A 266 7.50 7.34 14.30
C TRP A 266 7.31 6.30 15.41
N ARG A 267 8.39 5.65 15.84
CA ARG A 267 8.36 4.65 16.91
C ARG A 267 7.87 5.23 18.22
N ALA A 268 8.35 6.41 18.60
CA ALA A 268 7.90 7.08 19.80
C ALA A 268 6.40 7.42 19.77
N LEU A 269 5.87 7.81 18.60
CA LEU A 269 4.44 8.01 18.40
C LEU A 269 3.64 6.69 18.46
N VAL A 270 4.18 5.62 17.87
CA VAL A 270 3.57 4.28 17.95
C VAL A 270 3.53 3.78 19.39
N ASP A 271 4.58 3.97 20.19
CA ASP A 271 4.59 3.57 21.60
C ASP A 271 3.58 4.39 22.42
N ALA A 272 3.45 5.69 22.11
CA ALA A 272 2.50 6.60 22.76
C ALA A 272 1.03 6.40 22.33
N ALA A 273 0.78 5.85 21.14
CA ALA A 273 -0.56 5.73 20.55
C ALA A 273 -1.53 4.98 21.50
N PRO A 274 -2.81 5.42 21.63
CA PRO A 274 -3.79 4.71 22.43
C PRO A 274 -4.02 3.31 21.87
N ILE A 275 -4.53 2.41 22.72
CA ILE A 275 -5.01 1.10 22.26
C ILE A 275 -6.12 1.32 21.22
N ALA A 276 -5.94 0.78 20.03
CA ALA A 276 -6.90 0.88 18.93
C ALA A 276 -7.65 -0.45 18.70
N PHE A 277 -7.05 -1.57 19.09
CA PHE A 277 -7.61 -2.90 18.85
C PHE A 277 -7.78 -3.69 20.16
N GLY A 278 -8.93 -4.35 20.30
CA GLY A 278 -9.17 -5.34 21.35
C GLY A 278 -8.36 -6.61 21.13
N SER A 279 -8.25 -7.44 22.17
CA SER A 279 -7.57 -8.75 22.07
C SER A 279 -8.21 -9.70 21.06
N ASP A 280 -9.49 -9.49 20.76
CA ASP A 280 -10.25 -10.22 19.74
C ASP A 280 -10.06 -9.66 18.32
N GLY A 281 -9.32 -8.56 18.15
CA GLY A 281 -9.16 -7.89 16.86
C GLY A 281 -10.24 -6.85 16.55
N SER A 282 -11.18 -6.61 17.46
CA SER A 282 -12.16 -5.53 17.32
C SER A 282 -11.47 -4.18 17.27
N TRP A 283 -11.82 -3.33 16.31
CA TRP A 283 -11.35 -1.96 16.26
C TRP A 283 -12.29 -1.06 17.07
N ASN A 284 -11.74 -0.22 17.95
CA ASN A 284 -12.52 0.65 18.83
C ASN A 284 -12.84 2.04 18.25
N GLY A 285 -12.46 2.31 17.00
CA GLY A 285 -12.68 3.58 16.32
C GLY A 285 -11.49 4.56 16.41
N SER A 286 -10.40 4.23 17.11
CA SER A 286 -9.19 5.07 17.17
C SER A 286 -8.48 5.14 15.82
N ALA A 287 -8.25 6.35 15.31
CA ALA A 287 -7.57 6.56 14.03
C ALA A 287 -6.04 6.62 14.13
N ILE A 288 -5.48 6.92 15.32
CA ILE A 288 -4.06 7.27 15.48
C ILE A 288 -3.13 6.11 15.08
N LEU A 289 -3.30 4.92 15.68
CA LEU A 289 -2.43 3.78 15.36
C LEU A 289 -2.58 3.32 13.89
N PRO A 290 -3.80 3.14 13.35
CA PRO A 290 -3.96 2.84 11.92
C PRO A 290 -3.24 3.81 10.99
N LEU A 291 -3.38 5.12 11.21
CA LEU A 291 -2.72 6.14 10.40
C LEU A 291 -1.19 6.11 10.55
N LEU A 292 -0.66 5.85 11.74
CA LEU A 292 0.79 5.64 11.93
C LEU A 292 1.30 4.41 11.16
N LEU A 293 0.52 3.34 11.03
CA LEU A 293 0.89 2.19 10.20
C LEU A 293 0.86 2.51 8.70
N VAL A 294 -0.04 3.39 8.27
CA VAL A 294 -0.02 3.92 6.89
C VAL A 294 1.25 4.74 6.65
N VAL A 295 1.62 5.62 7.59
CA VAL A 295 2.88 6.39 7.52
C VAL A 295 4.09 5.45 7.42
N ALA A 296 4.13 4.38 8.22
CA ALA A 296 5.20 3.37 8.12
C ALA A 296 5.26 2.73 6.73
N GLY A 297 4.11 2.29 6.21
CA GLY A 297 4.02 1.70 4.88
C GLY A 297 4.51 2.64 3.77
N GLN A 298 4.11 3.91 3.84
CA GLN A 298 4.54 4.95 2.91
C GLN A 298 6.04 5.25 3.03
N ALA A 299 6.58 5.40 4.24
CA ALA A 299 7.99 5.67 4.48
C ALA A 299 8.89 4.55 3.94
N VAL A 300 8.51 3.29 4.16
CA VAL A 300 9.24 2.14 3.62
C VAL A 300 9.16 2.11 2.08
N ALA A 301 7.99 2.44 1.50
CA ALA A 301 7.81 2.46 0.04
C ALA A 301 8.56 3.62 -0.64
N GLN A 302 8.54 4.81 -0.05
CA GLN A 302 9.29 5.98 -0.52
C GLN A 302 10.80 5.73 -0.45
N GLY A 303 11.26 5.10 0.63
CA GLY A 303 12.64 4.63 0.77
C GLY A 303 13.04 3.63 -0.32
N ALA A 304 12.09 2.81 -0.80
CA ALA A 304 12.32 1.83 -1.87
C ALA A 304 12.37 2.46 -3.29
N ALA A 305 11.69 3.60 -3.50
CA ALA A 305 11.46 4.19 -4.82
C ALA A 305 12.71 4.53 -5.64
N PRO A 306 13.83 5.01 -5.04
CA PRO A 306 15.07 5.22 -5.79
C PRO A 306 15.65 3.93 -6.38
N PHE A 307 15.47 2.79 -5.70
CA PHE A 307 15.98 1.50 -6.16
C PHE A 307 15.22 0.96 -7.37
N ALA A 308 13.97 1.39 -7.54
CA ALA A 308 13.20 1.11 -8.75
C ALA A 308 13.88 1.62 -10.04
N ARG A 309 14.80 2.60 -9.91
CA ARG A 309 15.46 3.30 -11.02
C ARG A 309 16.90 2.84 -11.29
N TYR A 310 17.50 2.02 -10.43
CA TYR A 310 18.87 1.53 -10.67
C TYR A 310 18.87 0.42 -11.72
N GLU A 311 19.77 0.54 -12.70
CA GLU A 311 19.96 -0.48 -13.75
C GLU A 311 20.78 -1.69 -13.27
N THR A 312 21.55 -1.56 -12.18
CA THR A 312 22.46 -2.61 -11.70
C THR A 312 21.81 -3.51 -10.64
N ALA A 313 21.99 -4.82 -10.79
CA ALA A 313 21.42 -5.83 -9.88
C ALA A 313 21.93 -5.69 -8.42
N THR A 314 23.16 -5.23 -8.23
CA THR A 314 23.77 -5.07 -6.90
C THR A 314 23.11 -3.96 -6.09
N ALA A 315 22.79 -2.82 -6.72
CA ALA A 315 22.12 -1.70 -6.05
C ALA A 315 20.67 -2.05 -5.67
N ALA A 316 19.97 -2.82 -6.52
CA ALA A 316 18.64 -3.34 -6.21
C ALA A 316 18.66 -4.31 -5.02
N GLN A 317 19.70 -5.15 -4.90
CA GLN A 317 19.86 -6.09 -3.78
C GLN A 317 20.16 -5.37 -2.46
N GLU A 318 21.05 -4.37 -2.46
CA GLU A 318 21.36 -3.57 -1.27
C GLU A 318 20.13 -2.79 -0.77
N GLY A 319 19.40 -2.14 -1.69
CA GLY A 319 18.15 -1.46 -1.37
C GLY A 319 17.07 -2.40 -0.86
N GLY A 320 16.96 -3.60 -1.45
CA GLY A 320 16.07 -4.65 -0.97
C GLY A 320 16.34 -5.01 0.49
N ARG A 321 17.60 -5.17 0.88
CA ARG A 321 17.98 -5.44 2.28
C ARG A 321 17.59 -4.32 3.23
N GLU A 322 17.77 -3.06 2.84
CA GLU A 322 17.40 -1.91 3.67
C GLU A 322 15.88 -1.85 3.91
N VAL A 323 15.09 -2.16 2.88
CA VAL A 323 13.63 -2.26 3.00
C VAL A 323 13.22 -3.41 3.91
N THR A 324 13.85 -4.59 3.79
CA THR A 324 13.60 -5.73 4.69
C THR A 324 13.92 -5.38 6.15
N GLU A 325 15.08 -4.78 6.42
CA GLU A 325 15.45 -4.36 7.79
C GLU A 325 14.47 -3.32 8.36
N ALA A 326 13.99 -2.39 7.53
CA ALA A 326 12.99 -1.41 7.96
C ALA A 326 11.63 -2.07 8.27
N ALA A 327 11.21 -3.04 7.45
CA ALA A 327 9.99 -3.80 7.67
C ALA A 327 10.05 -4.62 8.98
N GLU A 328 11.17 -5.27 9.25
CA GLU A 328 11.43 -5.98 10.51
C GLU A 328 11.37 -5.03 11.71
N ALA A 329 11.98 -3.85 11.61
CA ALA A 329 11.95 -2.86 12.69
C ALA A 329 10.52 -2.33 12.96
N VAL A 330 9.72 -2.12 11.91
CA VAL A 330 8.31 -1.73 12.03
C VAL A 330 7.50 -2.83 12.72
N ALA A 331 7.66 -4.09 12.31
CA ALA A 331 6.99 -5.22 12.93
C ALA A 331 7.39 -5.33 14.42
N ALA A 332 8.69 -5.26 14.74
CA ALA A 332 9.18 -5.31 16.10
C ALA A 332 8.58 -4.22 16.99
N ALA A 333 8.51 -2.97 16.51
CA ALA A 333 7.89 -1.86 17.22
C ALA A 333 6.39 -2.10 17.44
N LEU A 334 5.67 -2.57 16.42
CA LEU A 334 4.24 -2.88 16.53
C LEU A 334 3.98 -3.98 17.57
N PHE A 335 4.76 -5.07 17.55
CA PHE A 335 4.60 -6.20 18.46
C PHE A 335 5.06 -5.93 19.89
N ALA A 336 5.77 -4.83 20.15
CA ALA A 336 6.06 -4.38 21.52
C ALA A 336 4.80 -3.86 22.24
N ARG A 337 3.73 -3.53 21.51
CA ARG A 337 2.47 -3.05 22.06
C ARG A 337 1.54 -4.18 22.51
N VAL A 338 0.70 -3.88 23.49
CA VAL A 338 -0.33 -4.82 24.00
C VAL A 338 -1.37 -5.17 22.93
N ASP A 339 -1.76 -4.21 22.10
CA ASP A 339 -2.67 -4.41 20.96
C ASP A 339 -1.93 -4.64 19.64
N GLY A 340 -0.62 -4.89 19.70
CA GLY A 340 0.25 -5.13 18.54
C GLY A 340 -0.20 -6.32 17.69
N PRO A 341 -0.39 -7.53 18.25
CA PRO A 341 -0.81 -8.70 17.48
C PRO A 341 -2.16 -8.54 16.73
N PRO A 342 -3.25 -8.03 17.35
CA PRO A 342 -4.50 -7.79 16.61
C PRO A 342 -4.37 -6.65 15.59
N ALA A 343 -3.64 -5.57 15.90
CA ALA A 343 -3.37 -4.50 14.93
C ALA A 343 -2.60 -5.02 13.70
N ALA A 344 -1.59 -5.86 13.93
CA ALA A 344 -0.79 -6.47 12.90
C ALA A 344 -1.63 -7.38 11.99
N LEU A 345 -2.57 -8.17 12.53
CA LEU A 345 -3.48 -8.98 11.71
C LEU A 345 -4.38 -8.12 10.81
N ARG A 346 -4.95 -7.03 11.34
CA ARG A 346 -5.80 -6.11 10.57
C ARG A 346 -5.01 -5.40 9.47
N TRP A 347 -3.80 -4.95 9.79
CA TRP A 347 -2.92 -4.32 8.81
C TRP A 347 -2.39 -5.33 7.78
N ALA A 348 -2.10 -6.57 8.18
CA ALA A 348 -1.68 -7.64 7.29
C ALA A 348 -2.74 -7.97 6.24
N ALA A 349 -4.03 -7.96 6.61
CA ALA A 349 -5.12 -8.09 5.64
C ALA A 349 -5.10 -6.94 4.60
N TRP A 350 -4.84 -5.71 5.03
CA TRP A 350 -4.67 -4.59 4.10
C TRP A 350 -3.43 -4.73 3.19
N LEU A 351 -2.30 -5.17 3.74
CA LEU A 351 -1.08 -5.44 2.97
C LEU A 351 -1.31 -6.54 1.93
N ALA A 352 -2.00 -7.63 2.30
CA ALA A 352 -2.38 -8.70 1.39
C ALA A 352 -3.29 -8.20 0.25
N ARG A 353 -4.24 -7.29 0.54
CA ARG A 353 -5.03 -6.61 -0.49
C ARG A 353 -4.16 -5.82 -1.45
N SER A 354 -3.20 -5.05 -0.93
CA SER A 354 -2.28 -4.26 -1.73
C SER A 354 -1.45 -5.15 -2.67
N ILE A 355 -0.95 -6.28 -2.16
CA ILE A 355 -0.21 -7.29 -2.92
C ILE A 355 -1.10 -7.91 -4.01
N ALA A 356 -2.33 -8.30 -3.68
CA ALA A 356 -3.27 -8.88 -4.64
C ALA A 356 -3.62 -7.92 -5.79
N SER A 357 -3.54 -6.61 -5.56
CA SER A 357 -3.76 -5.57 -6.57
C SER A 357 -2.54 -5.24 -7.43
N ALA A 358 -1.35 -5.69 -7.06
CA ALA A 358 -0.12 -5.48 -7.81
C ALA A 358 -0.03 -6.44 -9.02
N SER A 359 0.52 -5.96 -10.14
CA SER A 359 0.54 -6.69 -11.42
C SER A 359 1.26 -8.03 -11.34
N ALA A 360 0.76 -9.04 -12.06
CA ALA A 360 1.18 -10.44 -12.03
C ALA A 360 2.48 -10.77 -12.80
N GLU A 361 3.25 -9.78 -13.23
CA GLU A 361 4.47 -10.01 -14.02
C GLU A 361 5.66 -10.25 -13.09
N GLY A 362 5.85 -11.50 -12.65
CA GLY A 362 7.01 -11.81 -11.82
C GLY A 362 7.01 -13.17 -11.11
N PRO A 363 8.11 -13.45 -10.38
CA PRO A 363 8.24 -14.64 -9.54
C PRO A 363 7.12 -14.73 -8.49
N PRO A 364 6.88 -15.93 -7.91
CA PRO A 364 5.83 -16.17 -6.91
C PRO A 364 6.02 -15.39 -5.61
N VAL A 365 7.22 -14.88 -5.34
CA VAL A 365 7.54 -14.01 -4.22
C VAL A 365 8.29 -12.81 -4.78
N PRO A 366 7.85 -11.56 -4.53
CA PRO A 366 8.60 -10.37 -4.92
C PRO A 366 9.97 -10.35 -4.24
N THR A 367 11.02 -10.68 -4.98
CA THR A 367 12.42 -10.59 -4.50
C THR A 367 13.14 -9.34 -5.00
N ASP A 368 12.53 -8.62 -5.94
CA ASP A 368 13.10 -7.46 -6.59
C ASP A 368 12.48 -6.17 -6.04
N ALA A 369 13.31 -5.26 -5.54
CA ALA A 369 12.86 -3.96 -5.02
C ALA A 369 12.15 -3.09 -6.07
N ARG A 370 12.28 -3.41 -7.36
CA ARG A 370 11.57 -2.75 -8.48
C ARG A 370 10.11 -3.20 -8.60
N ASP A 371 9.74 -4.33 -8.01
CA ASP A 371 8.37 -4.82 -8.02
C ASP A 371 7.47 -3.94 -7.12
N ARG A 372 6.31 -3.55 -7.64
CA ARG A 372 5.32 -2.76 -6.89
C ARG A 372 4.80 -3.49 -5.65
N ALA A 373 4.80 -4.83 -5.67
CA ALA A 373 4.40 -5.65 -4.52
C ALA A 373 5.51 -5.78 -3.46
N PHE A 374 6.76 -5.43 -3.78
CA PHE A 374 7.91 -5.75 -2.93
C PHE A 374 7.79 -5.18 -1.52
N THR A 375 7.55 -3.88 -1.39
CA THR A 375 7.46 -3.25 -0.06
C THR A 375 6.32 -3.83 0.78
N SER A 376 5.13 -3.99 0.19
CA SER A 376 3.99 -4.58 0.89
C SER A 376 4.26 -6.04 1.28
N TRP A 377 4.96 -6.78 0.43
CA TRP A 377 5.40 -8.14 0.73
C TRP A 377 6.39 -8.18 1.90
N GLN A 378 7.44 -7.35 1.90
CA GLN A 378 8.41 -7.30 3.00
C GLN A 378 7.75 -6.94 4.33
N LEU A 379 6.84 -5.96 4.33
CA LEU A 379 6.04 -5.60 5.51
C LEU A 379 5.16 -6.76 5.98
N LEU A 380 4.44 -7.41 5.06
CA LEU A 380 3.58 -8.55 5.38
C LEU A 380 4.40 -9.72 5.96
N SER A 381 5.51 -10.08 5.32
CA SER A 381 6.40 -11.14 5.79
C SER A 381 6.96 -10.84 7.19
N ALA A 382 7.40 -9.60 7.44
CA ALA A 382 7.91 -9.20 8.75
C ALA A 382 6.84 -9.33 9.85
N VAL A 383 5.63 -8.79 9.65
CA VAL A 383 4.56 -8.91 10.66
C VAL A 383 4.12 -10.36 10.86
N ALA A 384 4.08 -11.15 9.79
CA ALA A 384 3.70 -12.56 9.80
C ALA A 384 4.71 -13.42 10.58
N GLN A 385 6.01 -13.15 10.42
CA GLN A 385 7.09 -13.81 11.16
C GLN A 385 7.03 -13.50 12.66
N HIS A 386 6.72 -12.25 13.03
CA HIS A 386 6.61 -11.84 14.44
C HIS A 386 5.35 -12.39 15.14
N ALA A 387 4.23 -12.53 14.43
CA ALA A 387 2.98 -13.01 15.01
C ALA A 387 3.04 -14.44 15.53
N GLY A 388 3.79 -15.30 14.82
CA GLY A 388 3.69 -16.74 14.93
C GLY A 388 2.35 -17.27 14.40
N PRO A 389 2.31 -18.45 13.75
CA PRO A 389 1.13 -18.95 13.05
C PRO A 389 -0.06 -19.24 13.98
N LYS A 390 0.23 -19.69 15.22
CA LYS A 390 -0.80 -20.06 16.22
C LYS A 390 -1.66 -18.88 16.67
N THR A 391 -1.08 -17.67 16.71
CA THR A 391 -1.75 -16.46 17.20
C THR A 391 -2.81 -15.97 16.20
N TRP A 392 -2.52 -16.08 14.90
CA TRP A 392 -3.42 -15.59 13.85
C TRP A 392 -4.36 -16.66 13.30
N ALA A 393 -3.95 -17.92 13.22
CA ALA A 393 -4.76 -18.99 12.64
C ALA A 393 -6.13 -19.13 13.34
N SER A 394 -6.17 -18.90 14.66
CA SER A 394 -7.38 -18.99 15.48
C SER A 394 -8.13 -17.66 15.65
N SER A 395 -7.59 -16.54 15.16
CA SER A 395 -8.18 -15.22 15.35
C SER A 395 -9.21 -14.91 14.25
N GLU A 396 -10.44 -14.58 14.64
CA GLU A 396 -11.46 -14.07 13.74
C GLU A 396 -11.91 -12.69 14.24
N PRO A 397 -11.29 -11.60 13.73
CA PRO A 397 -11.64 -10.26 14.16
C PRO A 397 -13.13 -9.98 13.96
N PRO A 398 -13.88 -9.56 15.00
CA PRO A 398 -15.26 -9.15 14.82
C PRO A 398 -15.32 -7.88 13.97
N ASN A 399 -16.43 -7.68 13.26
CA ASN A 399 -16.65 -6.52 12.37
C ASN A 399 -15.60 -6.39 11.26
N LEU A 400 -14.99 -7.51 10.82
CA LEU A 400 -14.21 -7.53 9.59
C LEU A 400 -15.16 -7.22 8.41
N PRO A 401 -14.90 -6.16 7.61
CA PRO A 401 -15.65 -5.93 6.38
C PRO A 401 -15.62 -7.18 5.50
N ALA A 402 -16.71 -7.48 4.80
CA ALA A 402 -16.83 -8.71 4.01
C ALA A 402 -15.63 -8.87 3.05
N GLU A 403 -15.26 -7.79 2.38
CA GLU A 403 -14.12 -7.73 1.47
C GLU A 403 -12.74 -7.98 2.11
N GLU A 404 -12.58 -7.85 3.42
CA GLU A 404 -11.31 -8.09 4.13
C GLU A 404 -11.15 -9.57 4.55
N VAL A 405 -12.21 -10.38 4.52
CA VAL A 405 -12.19 -11.78 4.98
C VAL A 405 -11.13 -12.60 4.24
N TRP A 406 -11.12 -12.51 2.91
CA TRP A 406 -10.19 -13.24 2.07
C TRP A 406 -8.75 -12.75 2.19
N PHE A 407 -8.54 -11.44 2.39
CA PHE A 407 -7.21 -10.91 2.58
C PHE A 407 -6.66 -11.21 3.98
N SER A 408 -7.52 -11.29 4.99
CA SER A 408 -7.14 -11.82 6.30
C SER A 408 -6.72 -13.29 6.20
N LEU A 409 -7.44 -14.09 5.40
CA LEU A 409 -7.03 -15.47 5.12
C LEU A 409 -5.66 -15.51 4.42
N MET A 410 -5.43 -14.70 3.39
CA MET A 410 -4.11 -14.59 2.72
C MET A 410 -2.99 -14.24 3.72
N ALA A 411 -3.20 -13.27 4.61
CA ALA A 411 -2.24 -12.89 5.63
C ALA A 411 -1.91 -14.04 6.59
N LYS A 412 -2.93 -14.82 7.00
CA LYS A 412 -2.75 -16.02 7.83
C LYS A 412 -1.94 -17.10 7.10
N VAL A 413 -2.19 -17.30 5.81
CA VAL A 413 -1.41 -18.23 4.98
C VAL A 413 0.06 -17.83 4.98
N VAL A 414 0.38 -16.56 4.75
CA VAL A 414 1.76 -16.07 4.79
C VAL A 414 2.39 -16.30 6.17
N ALA A 415 1.66 -16.09 7.27
CA ALA A 415 2.17 -16.39 8.61
C ALA A 415 2.46 -17.87 8.88
N VAL A 416 1.65 -18.77 8.31
CA VAL A 416 1.89 -20.21 8.37
C VAL A 416 3.11 -20.59 7.52
N GLU A 417 3.27 -20.01 6.33
CA GLU A 417 4.41 -20.24 5.46
C GLU A 417 5.74 -19.81 6.09
N GLN A 418 5.76 -18.67 6.80
CA GLN A 418 6.96 -18.17 7.49
C GLN A 418 7.34 -19.00 8.73
N SER A 419 6.57 -20.03 9.10
CA SER A 419 6.82 -20.84 10.28
C SER A 419 7.16 -22.31 9.95
N PRO A 420 8.39 -22.78 10.21
CA PRO A 420 8.84 -24.12 9.80
C PRO A 420 8.15 -25.32 10.47
N ALA A 421 7.18 -25.12 11.37
CA ALA A 421 6.54 -26.17 12.18
C ALA A 421 5.00 -26.27 12.01
N SER A 422 4.45 -25.80 10.88
CA SER A 422 3.06 -25.33 10.78
C SER A 422 2.08 -26.22 9.99
N ALA A 423 2.43 -27.47 9.65
CA ALA A 423 1.54 -28.39 8.91
C ALA A 423 0.09 -28.48 9.44
N PRO A 424 -0.19 -28.62 10.76
CA PRO A 424 -1.58 -28.65 11.26
C PRO A 424 -2.33 -27.32 11.07
N ASP A 425 -1.62 -26.20 10.92
CA ASP A 425 -2.24 -24.89 10.72
C ASP A 425 -2.75 -24.73 9.28
N TYR A 426 -2.13 -25.37 8.27
CA TYR A 426 -2.66 -25.39 6.90
C TYR A 426 -4.00 -26.12 6.78
N ALA A 427 -4.21 -27.21 7.51
CA ALA A 427 -5.49 -27.93 7.53
C ALA A 427 -6.63 -27.05 8.08
N ASN A 428 -6.34 -26.27 9.12
CA ASN A 428 -7.32 -25.31 9.68
C ASN A 428 -7.63 -24.18 8.68
N LEU A 429 -6.61 -23.65 8.01
CA LEU A 429 -6.81 -22.62 6.99
C LEU A 429 -7.58 -23.14 5.78
N LEU A 430 -7.32 -24.38 5.36
CA LEU A 430 -8.06 -25.03 4.29
C LEU A 430 -9.54 -25.22 4.67
N SER A 431 -9.82 -25.65 5.89
CA SER A 431 -11.18 -25.76 6.41
C SER A 431 -11.89 -24.41 6.42
N ALA A 432 -11.21 -23.35 6.92
CA ALA A 432 -11.75 -21.99 6.93
C ALA A 432 -12.00 -21.45 5.51
N PHE A 433 -11.15 -21.81 4.54
CA PHE A 433 -11.33 -21.48 3.13
C PHE A 433 -12.53 -22.22 2.49
N MET A 434 -12.74 -23.50 2.84
CA MET A 434 -13.80 -24.33 2.27
C MET A 434 -15.18 -24.08 2.89
N ALA A 435 -15.25 -23.65 4.15
CA ALA A 435 -16.49 -23.48 4.90
C ALA A 435 -17.52 -22.52 4.26
N PRO A 436 -17.15 -21.40 3.60
CA PRO A 436 -18.10 -20.49 2.98
C PRO A 436 -18.78 -21.03 1.72
N TRP A 437 -18.27 -22.09 1.11
CA TRP A 437 -18.80 -22.63 -0.14
C TRP A 437 -20.13 -23.37 0.10
N PRO A 438 -21.18 -23.08 -0.69
CA PRO A 438 -22.51 -23.67 -0.47
C PRO A 438 -22.49 -25.18 -0.76
N GLU A 439 -22.68 -26.00 0.27
CA GLU A 439 -22.81 -27.46 0.10
C GLU A 439 -24.23 -27.82 -0.36
N ASP A 440 -24.36 -28.32 -1.59
CA ASP A 440 -25.50 -29.09 -2.14
C ASP A 440 -26.93 -28.54 -1.89
N ASP A 441 -27.05 -27.27 -1.51
CA ASP A 441 -28.31 -26.55 -1.24
C ASP A 441 -28.44 -25.30 -2.14
N PRO A 442 -29.25 -25.38 -3.22
CA PRO A 442 -29.55 -24.23 -4.08
C PRO A 442 -30.19 -23.04 -3.33
N GLU A 443 -30.94 -23.29 -2.26
CA GLU A 443 -31.56 -22.23 -1.46
C GLU A 443 -30.50 -21.47 -0.65
N ALA A 444 -29.39 -22.12 -0.26
CA ALA A 444 -28.28 -21.48 0.43
C ALA A 444 -27.59 -20.41 -0.42
N TRP A 445 -27.49 -20.62 -1.74
CA TRP A 445 -26.92 -19.64 -2.67
C TRP A 445 -27.80 -18.39 -2.81
N GLN A 446 -29.13 -18.56 -2.78
CA GLN A 446 -30.08 -17.45 -2.84
C GLN A 446 -30.25 -16.77 -1.47
N GLY A 447 -30.01 -17.51 -0.39
CA GLY A 447 -30.15 -17.04 0.97
C GLY A 447 -28.98 -16.19 1.47
N LYS A 448 -28.97 -15.99 2.79
CA LYS A 448 -27.92 -15.25 3.50
C LYS A 448 -26.50 -15.81 3.27
N PRO A 449 -26.28 -17.15 3.22
CA PRO A 449 -24.95 -17.70 2.98
C PRO A 449 -24.36 -17.29 1.62
N GLY A 450 -25.13 -17.42 0.53
CA GLY A 450 -24.67 -17.01 -0.79
C GLY A 450 -24.49 -15.50 -0.92
N ALA A 451 -25.39 -14.69 -0.35
CA ALA A 451 -25.23 -13.24 -0.30
C ALA A 451 -23.93 -12.84 0.43
N ARG A 452 -23.62 -13.51 1.53
CA ARG A 452 -22.37 -13.33 2.27
C ARG A 452 -21.17 -13.71 1.42
N LEU A 453 -21.16 -14.89 0.78
CA LEU A 453 -20.06 -15.31 -0.08
C LEU A 453 -19.84 -14.35 -1.26
N ARG A 454 -20.91 -13.83 -1.89
CA ARG A 454 -20.82 -12.82 -2.96
C ARG A 454 -20.17 -11.52 -2.48
N ALA A 455 -20.58 -11.04 -1.30
CA ALA A 455 -20.01 -9.85 -0.69
C ALA A 455 -18.53 -10.05 -0.30
N GLU A 456 -18.20 -11.18 0.32
CA GLU A 456 -16.84 -11.47 0.78
C GLU A 456 -15.86 -11.68 -0.39
N SER A 457 -16.31 -12.33 -1.46
CA SER A 457 -15.47 -12.62 -2.63
C SER A 457 -15.36 -11.47 -3.62
N GLY A 458 -16.18 -10.41 -3.53
CA GLY A 458 -16.32 -9.39 -4.59
C GLY A 458 -15.01 -8.77 -5.07
N VAL A 459 -14.13 -8.41 -4.13
CA VAL A 459 -12.84 -7.80 -4.46
C VAL A 459 -11.86 -8.84 -5.03
N VAL A 460 -11.81 -10.05 -4.46
CA VAL A 460 -10.95 -11.13 -4.97
C VAL A 460 -11.38 -11.55 -6.37
N ARG A 461 -12.69 -11.61 -6.67
CA ARG A 461 -13.23 -11.87 -8.02
C ARG A 461 -12.78 -10.84 -9.05
N THR A 462 -12.55 -9.60 -8.64
CA THR A 462 -12.05 -8.53 -9.52
C THR A 462 -10.57 -8.74 -9.87
N PHE A 463 -9.77 -9.23 -8.91
CA PHE A 463 -8.33 -9.51 -9.11
C PHE A 463 -8.06 -10.88 -9.74
N ALA A 464 -8.96 -11.86 -9.57
CA ALA A 464 -8.90 -13.20 -10.16
C ALA A 464 -9.16 -13.23 -11.67
N ARG A 465 -9.04 -12.11 -12.39
CA ARG A 465 -9.21 -12.06 -13.85
C ARG A 465 -7.96 -12.47 -14.61
N GLN A 466 -6.83 -12.61 -13.92
CA GLN A 466 -5.60 -13.14 -14.47
C GLN A 466 -5.21 -14.39 -13.69
N PRO A 467 -5.10 -15.55 -14.35
CA PRO A 467 -4.59 -16.75 -13.71
C PRO A 467 -3.19 -16.47 -13.17
N THR A 468 -2.89 -16.98 -11.98
CA THR A 468 -1.58 -16.87 -11.31
C THR A 468 -1.18 -15.51 -10.76
N THR A 469 -2.12 -14.58 -10.51
CA THR A 469 -1.77 -13.40 -9.70
C THR A 469 -1.23 -13.83 -8.33
N LEU A 470 -0.40 -12.97 -7.74
CA LEU A 470 0.23 -13.26 -6.46
C LEU A 470 -0.80 -13.55 -5.35
N GLY A 471 -1.93 -12.83 -5.31
CA GLY A 471 -3.02 -13.11 -4.37
C GLY A 471 -3.61 -14.51 -4.51
N ILE A 472 -3.84 -14.99 -5.75
CA ILE A 472 -4.34 -16.35 -5.99
C ILE A 472 -3.28 -17.40 -5.65
N ARG A 473 -1.99 -17.13 -5.94
CA ARG A 473 -0.90 -18.01 -5.52
C ARG A 473 -0.87 -18.19 -4.00
N ILE A 474 -1.00 -17.11 -3.23
CA ILE A 474 -1.07 -17.19 -1.76
C ILE A 474 -2.28 -18.02 -1.34
N LEU A 475 -3.47 -17.75 -1.88
CA LEU A 475 -4.67 -18.53 -1.55
C LEU A 475 -4.61 -20.01 -1.94
N ALA A 476 -3.77 -20.38 -2.91
CA ALA A 476 -3.57 -21.76 -3.33
C ALA A 476 -2.67 -22.56 -2.36
N LEU A 477 -1.84 -21.90 -1.55
CA LEU A 477 -0.88 -22.60 -0.67
C LEU A 477 -1.54 -23.59 0.30
N PRO A 478 -2.68 -23.31 0.98
CA PRO A 478 -3.34 -24.31 1.81
C PRO A 478 -3.77 -25.58 1.06
N LEU A 479 -4.14 -25.45 -0.22
CA LEU A 479 -4.44 -26.61 -1.07
C LEU A 479 -3.16 -27.39 -1.37
N THR A 480 -2.11 -26.68 -1.82
CA THR A 480 -0.80 -27.26 -2.13
C THR A 480 -0.18 -27.99 -0.94
N MET A 481 -0.28 -27.40 0.26
CA MET A 481 0.33 -27.93 1.48
C MET A 481 -0.52 -29.00 2.18
N SER A 482 -1.70 -29.32 1.65
CA SER A 482 -2.53 -30.41 2.17
C SER A 482 -1.90 -31.79 1.89
N GLU A 483 -2.33 -32.80 2.65
CA GLU A 483 -1.83 -34.18 2.47
C GLU A 483 -2.17 -34.76 1.09
N ASP A 484 -3.30 -34.36 0.51
CA ASP A 484 -3.72 -34.73 -0.84
C ASP A 484 -4.34 -33.50 -1.56
N PRO A 485 -3.52 -32.72 -2.29
CA PRO A 485 -4.00 -31.53 -3.01
C PRO A 485 -5.03 -31.86 -4.08
N VAL A 486 -4.98 -33.07 -4.65
CA VAL A 486 -5.96 -33.52 -5.66
C VAL A 486 -7.32 -33.70 -4.98
N ALA A 487 -7.36 -34.42 -3.86
CA ALA A 487 -8.60 -34.62 -3.10
C ALA A 487 -9.19 -33.30 -2.60
N ALA A 488 -8.34 -32.39 -2.10
CA ALA A 488 -8.78 -31.07 -1.66
C ALA A 488 -9.41 -30.25 -2.80
N LEU A 489 -8.82 -30.28 -4.00
CA LEU A 489 -9.38 -29.59 -5.16
C LEU A 489 -10.66 -30.26 -5.69
N ILE A 490 -10.75 -31.60 -5.67
CA ILE A 490 -11.99 -32.33 -5.99
C ILE A 490 -13.11 -31.91 -5.05
N GLU A 491 -12.84 -31.86 -3.74
CA GLU A 491 -13.83 -31.46 -2.75
C GLU A 491 -14.27 -30.01 -2.96
N LEU A 492 -13.35 -29.10 -3.29
CA LEU A 492 -13.67 -27.73 -3.62
C LEU A 492 -14.57 -27.63 -4.88
N TRP A 493 -14.25 -28.37 -5.94
CA TRP A 493 -15.07 -28.42 -7.16
C TRP A 493 -16.45 -29.04 -6.91
N ARG A 494 -16.52 -30.04 -6.02
CA ARG A 494 -17.77 -30.65 -5.58
C ARG A 494 -18.64 -29.63 -4.83
N ARG A 495 -18.07 -28.89 -3.89
CA ARG A 495 -18.75 -27.79 -3.16
C ARG A 495 -19.20 -26.65 -4.07
N ALA A 496 -18.61 -26.52 -5.27
CA ALA A 496 -19.07 -25.57 -6.28
C ALA A 496 -20.24 -26.10 -7.14
N SER A 497 -20.84 -27.26 -6.83
CA SER A 497 -21.97 -27.85 -7.58
C SER A 497 -23.12 -26.86 -7.79
N VAL A 498 -23.61 -26.25 -6.71
CA VAL A 498 -24.70 -25.27 -6.73
C VAL A 498 -24.35 -24.04 -7.58
N LEU A 499 -23.09 -23.61 -7.57
CA LEU A 499 -22.64 -22.49 -8.38
C LEU A 499 -22.67 -22.84 -9.87
N ARG A 500 -22.24 -24.04 -10.24
CA ARG A 500 -22.30 -24.54 -11.62
C ARG A 500 -23.75 -24.66 -12.12
N GLU A 501 -24.65 -25.17 -11.28
CA GLU A 501 -26.10 -25.20 -11.60
C GLU A 501 -26.64 -23.79 -11.83
N ALA A 502 -26.27 -22.81 -10.98
CA ALA A 502 -26.65 -21.43 -11.15
C ALA A 502 -26.12 -20.83 -12.46
N VAL A 503 -24.91 -21.21 -12.90
CA VAL A 503 -24.32 -20.81 -14.19
C VAL A 503 -25.05 -21.42 -15.37
N GLU A 504 -25.40 -22.72 -15.32
CA GLU A 504 -26.06 -23.44 -16.41
C GLU A 504 -27.48 -22.94 -16.64
N PHE A 505 -28.31 -22.99 -15.60
CA PHE A 505 -29.74 -22.75 -15.71
C PHE A 505 -30.12 -21.28 -15.58
N GLY A 506 -29.24 -20.46 -14.99
CA GLY A 506 -29.54 -19.07 -14.63
C GLY A 506 -30.62 -18.97 -13.57
N GLU A 507 -30.82 -17.77 -13.03
CA GLU A 507 -31.93 -17.54 -12.11
C GLU A 507 -33.25 -17.48 -12.86
N LEU A 508 -34.23 -18.31 -12.46
CA LEU A 508 -35.59 -18.25 -13.00
C LEU A 508 -36.41 -17.07 -12.46
N ARG A 509 -35.98 -16.41 -11.37
CA ARG A 509 -36.70 -15.29 -10.76
C ARG A 509 -35.76 -14.47 -9.87
N LEU A 510 -35.47 -13.23 -10.24
CA LEU A 510 -35.61 -12.03 -9.41
C LEU A 510 -35.23 -10.79 -10.24
N SER A 511 -36.05 -9.76 -10.14
CA SER A 511 -35.77 -8.42 -10.63
C SER A 511 -34.65 -7.81 -9.77
N ALA A 512 -33.38 -8.09 -10.10
CA ALA A 512 -32.26 -7.39 -9.49
C ALA A 512 -32.25 -5.94 -10.02
N SER A 513 -32.49 -4.98 -9.14
CA SER A 513 -32.58 -3.54 -9.46
C SER A 513 -31.22 -2.85 -9.61
N SER A 514 -30.12 -3.60 -9.70
CA SER A 514 -28.77 -3.08 -9.91
C SER A 514 -27.92 -4.08 -10.70
N GLU A 515 -27.23 -3.62 -11.74
CA GLU A 515 -26.38 -4.44 -12.62
C GLU A 515 -25.17 -5.10 -11.90
N ASP A 516 -24.81 -4.64 -10.69
CA ASP A 516 -23.60 -5.06 -9.97
C ASP A 516 -23.75 -6.30 -9.06
N ASP A 517 -24.96 -6.83 -8.86
CA ASP A 517 -25.21 -8.02 -8.03
C ASP A 517 -25.93 -9.13 -8.81
N ASP A 518 -25.46 -9.41 -10.04
CA ASP A 518 -25.92 -10.58 -10.81
C ASP A 518 -25.37 -11.88 -10.17
N PRO A 519 -26.22 -12.70 -9.53
CA PRO A 519 -25.75 -13.90 -8.84
C PRO A 519 -25.24 -14.96 -9.82
N ARG A 520 -25.72 -15.01 -11.05
CA ARG A 520 -25.21 -15.94 -12.06
C ARG A 520 -23.76 -15.60 -12.42
N ARG A 521 -23.50 -14.31 -12.66
CA ARG A 521 -22.15 -13.83 -12.93
C ARG A 521 -21.21 -14.09 -11.75
N ALA A 522 -21.65 -13.82 -10.53
CA ALA A 522 -20.86 -14.10 -9.33
C ALA A 522 -20.55 -15.59 -9.17
N ALA A 523 -21.49 -16.48 -9.49
CA ALA A 523 -21.27 -17.92 -9.50
C ALA A 523 -20.22 -18.34 -10.54
N ALA A 524 -20.30 -17.81 -11.76
CA ALA A 524 -19.30 -18.07 -12.82
C ALA A 524 -17.90 -17.60 -12.40
N GLU A 525 -17.78 -16.41 -11.82
CA GLU A 525 -16.52 -15.85 -11.33
C GLU A 525 -15.94 -16.66 -10.15
N LEU A 526 -16.77 -17.25 -9.30
CA LEU A 526 -16.33 -18.16 -8.23
C LEU A 526 -15.88 -19.52 -8.77
N CYS A 527 -16.59 -20.11 -9.75
CA CYS A 527 -16.11 -21.31 -10.43
C CYS A 527 -14.77 -21.06 -11.13
N TRP A 528 -14.60 -19.86 -11.70
CA TRP A 528 -13.35 -19.45 -12.30
C TRP A 528 -12.21 -19.36 -11.27
N LEU A 529 -12.49 -18.75 -10.10
CA LEU A 529 -11.54 -18.71 -8.99
C LEU A 529 -11.06 -20.12 -8.58
N THR A 530 -11.95 -21.11 -8.54
CA THR A 530 -11.56 -22.52 -8.27
C THR A 530 -10.55 -23.05 -9.28
N VAL A 531 -10.74 -22.77 -10.57
CA VAL A 531 -9.81 -23.19 -11.62
C VAL A 531 -8.48 -22.45 -11.52
N ASP A 532 -8.51 -21.14 -11.27
CA ASP A 532 -7.30 -20.33 -11.09
C ASP A 532 -6.46 -20.81 -9.89
N LEU A 533 -7.10 -21.17 -8.79
CA LEU A 533 -6.44 -21.80 -7.65
C LEU A 533 -5.79 -23.12 -8.05
N GLY A 534 -6.50 -23.98 -8.78
CA GLY A 534 -5.95 -25.25 -9.26
C GLY A 534 -4.74 -25.08 -10.19
N LEU A 535 -4.76 -24.06 -11.07
CA LEU A 535 -3.60 -23.71 -11.89
C LEU A 535 -2.39 -23.30 -11.03
N CYS A 536 -2.62 -22.50 -9.99
CA CYS A 536 -1.57 -22.14 -9.03
C CYS A 536 -1.04 -23.35 -8.25
N VAL A 537 -1.91 -24.27 -7.84
CA VAL A 537 -1.50 -25.52 -7.15
C VAL A 537 -0.58 -26.34 -8.06
N ILE A 538 -0.92 -26.48 -9.35
CA ILE A 538 -0.04 -27.15 -10.32
C ILE A 538 1.34 -26.50 -10.36
N ASP A 539 1.39 -25.17 -10.51
CA ASP A 539 2.64 -24.43 -10.63
C ASP A 539 3.50 -24.55 -9.36
N GLN A 540 2.86 -24.51 -8.18
CA GLN A 540 3.54 -24.63 -6.89
C GLN A 540 4.07 -26.05 -6.64
N ILE A 541 3.33 -27.10 -7.02
CA ILE A 541 3.82 -28.49 -6.90
C ILE A 541 4.98 -28.74 -7.86
N ALA A 542 4.96 -28.12 -9.04
CA ALA A 542 6.02 -28.22 -10.02
C ALA A 542 7.28 -27.40 -9.66
N ASP A 543 7.18 -26.48 -8.71
CA ASP A 543 8.31 -25.68 -8.21
C ASP A 543 9.16 -26.52 -7.25
N ASP A 544 10.41 -26.77 -7.63
CA ASP A 544 11.35 -27.60 -6.86
C ASP A 544 11.78 -26.97 -5.53
N ARG A 545 11.54 -25.67 -5.35
CA ARG A 545 11.78 -24.95 -4.10
C ARG A 545 10.73 -25.26 -3.03
N ILE A 546 9.57 -25.77 -3.43
CA ILE A 546 8.48 -26.12 -2.51
C ILE A 546 8.59 -27.60 -2.15
N ALA A 547 9.01 -27.86 -0.91
CA ALA A 547 9.09 -29.22 -0.39
C ALA A 547 7.69 -29.76 -0.09
N VAL A 548 7.29 -30.83 -0.79
CA VAL A 548 6.00 -31.50 -0.61
C VAL A 548 6.19 -32.95 -0.15
N ALA A 549 5.20 -33.49 0.56
CA ALA A 549 5.24 -34.84 1.14
C ALA A 549 4.71 -35.95 0.20
N TYR A 550 4.27 -35.59 -1.01
CA TYR A 550 3.64 -36.49 -1.98
C TYR A 550 4.40 -36.52 -3.32
N GLU A 551 4.07 -37.48 -4.18
CA GLU A 551 4.69 -37.64 -5.49
C GLU A 551 4.22 -36.52 -6.45
N GLN A 552 5.11 -35.55 -6.71
CA GLN A 552 4.82 -34.35 -7.52
C GLN A 552 4.24 -34.68 -8.90
N GLY A 553 4.88 -35.61 -9.64
CA GLY A 553 4.45 -35.94 -11.00
C GLY A 553 3.05 -36.56 -11.07
N ALA A 554 2.74 -37.49 -10.15
CA ALA A 554 1.42 -38.09 -10.06
C ALA A 554 0.35 -37.05 -9.67
N ALA A 555 0.65 -36.16 -8.72
CA ALA A 555 -0.26 -35.09 -8.31
C ALA A 555 -0.54 -34.10 -9.45
N VAL A 556 0.50 -33.59 -10.11
CA VAL A 556 0.38 -32.66 -11.25
C VAL A 556 -0.44 -33.28 -12.38
N SER A 557 -0.18 -34.54 -12.74
CA SER A 557 -0.94 -35.23 -13.79
C SER A 557 -2.42 -35.33 -13.45
N ARG A 558 -2.77 -35.68 -12.21
CA ARG A 558 -4.17 -35.81 -11.77
C ARG A 558 -4.86 -34.45 -11.69
N LEU A 559 -4.17 -33.40 -11.26
CA LEU A 559 -4.69 -32.03 -11.23
C LEU A 559 -4.97 -31.50 -12.64
N ILE A 560 -4.07 -31.75 -13.60
CA ILE A 560 -4.31 -31.37 -15.01
C ILE A 560 -5.56 -32.07 -15.54
N ALA A 561 -5.72 -33.38 -15.27
CA ALA A 561 -6.91 -34.12 -15.69
C ALA A 561 -8.21 -33.54 -15.08
N LEU A 562 -8.22 -33.33 -13.76
CA LEU A 562 -9.35 -32.76 -13.05
C LEU A 562 -9.73 -31.37 -13.58
N LEU A 563 -8.76 -30.48 -13.74
CA LEU A 563 -9.01 -29.13 -14.24
C LEU A 563 -9.42 -29.13 -15.70
N TRP A 564 -8.88 -30.04 -16.52
CA TRP A 564 -9.29 -30.19 -17.91
C TRP A 564 -10.76 -30.56 -18.03
N GLU A 565 -11.21 -31.53 -17.23
CA GLU A 565 -12.63 -31.93 -17.16
C GLU A 565 -13.49 -30.78 -16.63
N SER A 566 -13.06 -30.11 -15.56
CA SER A 566 -13.76 -28.97 -14.94
C SER A 566 -13.94 -27.81 -15.92
N VAL A 567 -12.88 -27.43 -16.64
CA VAL A 567 -12.94 -26.36 -17.66
C VAL A 567 -13.82 -26.79 -18.84
N SER A 568 -13.74 -28.05 -19.27
CA SER A 568 -14.58 -28.56 -20.37
C SER A 568 -16.06 -28.54 -20.01
N GLU A 569 -16.40 -28.89 -18.76
CA GLU A 569 -17.75 -28.74 -18.21
C GLU A 569 -18.20 -27.28 -18.28
N MET A 570 -17.39 -26.35 -17.76
CA MET A 570 -17.74 -24.92 -17.75
C MET A 570 -17.90 -24.32 -19.14
N ILE A 571 -17.10 -24.74 -20.13
CA ILE A 571 -17.29 -24.33 -21.54
C ILE A 571 -18.65 -24.77 -22.07
N ALA A 572 -19.16 -25.93 -21.63
CA ALA A 572 -20.45 -26.44 -22.07
C ALA A 572 -21.64 -25.69 -21.43
N ILE A 573 -21.50 -25.25 -20.18
CA ILE A 573 -22.62 -24.65 -19.41
C ILE A 573 -22.59 -23.12 -19.35
N ASP A 574 -21.42 -22.48 -19.33
CA ASP A 574 -21.30 -21.01 -19.27
C ASP A 574 -21.29 -20.37 -20.65
N ARG A 575 -22.45 -19.89 -21.06
CA ARG A 575 -22.66 -19.24 -22.37
C ARG A 575 -22.05 -17.83 -22.47
N PHE A 576 -21.68 -17.20 -21.36
CA PHE A 576 -21.23 -15.80 -21.34
C PHE A 576 -19.73 -15.67 -21.02
N GLY A 577 -19.14 -16.65 -20.33
CA GLY A 577 -17.73 -16.67 -19.96
C GLY A 577 -16.78 -17.29 -20.99
N GLY A 578 -17.20 -17.52 -22.24
CA GLY A 578 -16.43 -18.31 -23.24
C GLY A 578 -14.95 -17.93 -23.36
N GLU A 579 -14.64 -16.64 -23.50
CA GLU A 579 -13.24 -16.18 -23.61
C GLU A 579 -12.39 -16.49 -22.36
N THR A 580 -13.01 -16.47 -21.19
CA THR A 580 -12.36 -16.75 -19.91
C THR A 580 -12.04 -18.24 -19.80
N TRP A 581 -13.02 -19.12 -20.07
CA TRP A 581 -12.79 -20.56 -20.05
C TRP A 581 -11.82 -21.05 -21.13
N ASP A 582 -11.85 -20.44 -22.31
CA ASP A 582 -10.85 -20.67 -23.35
C ASP A 582 -9.44 -20.30 -22.88
N ARG A 583 -9.30 -19.24 -22.08
CA ARG A 583 -8.03 -18.86 -21.48
C ARG A 583 -7.52 -19.93 -20.50
N ALA A 584 -8.35 -20.45 -19.60
CA ALA A 584 -7.93 -21.56 -18.71
C ALA A 584 -7.52 -22.78 -19.51
N ARG A 585 -8.30 -23.13 -20.54
CA ARG A 585 -8.01 -24.26 -21.43
C ARG A 585 -6.62 -24.11 -22.08
N ARG A 586 -6.28 -22.91 -22.59
CA ARG A 586 -4.92 -22.60 -23.09
C ARG A 586 -3.84 -22.75 -22.03
N HIS A 587 -4.09 -22.26 -20.82
CA HIS A 587 -3.15 -22.36 -19.70
C HIS A 587 -2.87 -23.80 -19.28
N LEU A 588 -3.86 -24.70 -19.35
CA LEU A 588 -3.69 -26.13 -19.11
C LEU A 588 -2.87 -26.79 -20.22
N VAL A 589 -3.17 -26.48 -21.50
CA VAL A 589 -2.39 -26.99 -22.65
C VAL A 589 -0.93 -26.58 -22.55
N LEU A 590 -0.67 -25.31 -22.22
CA LEU A 590 0.68 -24.78 -22.05
C LEU A 590 1.44 -25.50 -20.93
N ARG A 591 0.84 -25.61 -19.74
CA ARG A 591 1.44 -26.35 -18.60
C ARG A 591 1.67 -27.82 -18.92
N ARG A 592 0.73 -28.46 -19.64
CA ARG A 592 0.87 -29.86 -20.06
C ARG A 592 2.07 -30.06 -20.99
N ALA A 593 2.36 -29.09 -21.86
CA ALA A 593 3.55 -29.12 -22.70
C ALA A 593 4.82 -28.88 -21.88
N LEU A 594 4.85 -27.81 -21.09
CA LEU A 594 6.00 -27.42 -20.26
C LEU A 594 6.45 -28.52 -19.31
N PHE A 595 5.51 -29.21 -18.66
CA PHE A 595 5.85 -30.20 -17.64
C PHE A 595 6.13 -31.60 -18.16
N ALA A 596 5.91 -31.88 -19.45
CA ALA A 596 6.00 -33.24 -19.99
C ALA A 596 7.00 -33.42 -21.13
N ILE A 597 7.43 -32.33 -21.75
CA ILE A 597 8.41 -32.33 -22.83
C ILE A 597 9.79 -32.11 -22.20
N ASP A 598 10.78 -32.90 -22.63
CA ASP A 598 12.11 -32.88 -22.02
C ASP A 598 12.80 -31.51 -22.18
N GLY A 599 13.53 -31.11 -21.14
CA GLY A 599 14.13 -29.77 -21.00
C GLY A 599 15.24 -29.42 -22.01
N ASP A 600 15.67 -30.35 -22.86
CA ASP A 600 16.63 -30.08 -23.95
C ASP A 600 16.06 -29.08 -24.99
N GLU A 601 14.74 -28.85 -24.98
CA GLU A 601 14.06 -27.81 -25.77
C GLU A 601 13.95 -26.44 -25.05
N GLY A 602 14.58 -26.28 -23.87
CA GLY A 602 14.58 -25.00 -23.12
C GLY A 602 13.31 -24.74 -22.29
N LEU A 603 12.45 -25.75 -22.10
CA LEU A 603 11.11 -25.63 -21.50
C LEU A 603 11.07 -25.85 -19.97
N GLY A 604 12.21 -26.10 -19.32
CA GLY A 604 12.31 -26.39 -17.89
C GLY A 604 12.43 -27.90 -17.56
N PRO A 605 12.50 -28.27 -16.28
CA PRO A 605 12.58 -29.68 -15.88
C PRO A 605 11.26 -30.40 -16.14
N ARG A 606 11.34 -31.62 -16.70
CA ARG A 606 10.18 -32.48 -16.88
C ARG A 606 9.67 -32.98 -15.53
N VAL A 607 8.39 -32.75 -15.25
CA VAL A 607 7.71 -33.12 -13.99
C VAL A 607 6.81 -34.35 -14.17
N ILE A 608 6.21 -34.53 -15.36
CA ILE A 608 5.26 -35.62 -15.65
C ILE A 608 5.65 -36.42 -16.89
N SER A 609 5.07 -37.62 -17.04
CA SER A 609 5.28 -38.44 -18.24
C SER A 609 4.57 -37.85 -19.45
N ALA A 610 5.18 -37.96 -20.64
CA ALA A 610 4.52 -37.64 -21.90
C ALA A 610 3.23 -38.48 -22.12
N GLU A 611 3.20 -39.70 -21.58
CA GLU A 611 2.07 -40.63 -21.70
C GLU A 611 0.95 -40.40 -20.66
N SER A 612 1.18 -39.54 -19.66
CA SER A 612 0.18 -39.22 -18.65
C SER A 612 -1.08 -38.59 -19.25
N LEU A 613 -2.26 -39.04 -18.84
CA LEU A 613 -3.54 -38.51 -19.32
C LEU A 613 -3.98 -37.26 -18.55
N PRO A 614 -4.59 -36.27 -19.23
CA PRO A 614 -4.74 -36.17 -20.68
C PRO A 614 -3.39 -35.88 -21.37
N THR A 615 -3.13 -36.49 -22.52
CA THR A 615 -1.94 -36.15 -23.32
C THR A 615 -2.11 -34.79 -23.99
N LEU A 616 -1.00 -34.11 -24.31
CA LEU A 616 -1.04 -32.87 -25.09
C LEU A 616 -1.79 -33.08 -26.42
N ALA A 617 -1.53 -34.20 -27.09
CA ALA A 617 -2.21 -34.58 -28.32
C ALA A 617 -3.73 -34.77 -28.11
N GLY A 618 -4.13 -35.40 -27.01
CA GLY A 618 -5.54 -35.56 -26.64
C GLY A 618 -6.24 -34.24 -26.39
N MET A 619 -5.61 -33.33 -25.63
CA MET A 619 -6.14 -31.99 -25.36
C MET A 619 -6.32 -31.19 -26.66
N LEU A 620 -5.29 -31.14 -27.51
CA LEU A 620 -5.37 -30.43 -28.80
C LEU A 620 -6.44 -31.02 -29.72
N ARG A 621 -6.61 -32.34 -29.73
CA ARG A 621 -7.65 -33.00 -30.53
C ARG A 621 -9.05 -32.54 -30.13
N THR A 622 -9.32 -32.42 -28.83
CA THR A 622 -10.63 -31.94 -28.34
C THR A 622 -10.86 -30.43 -28.55
N MET A 623 -9.78 -29.67 -28.78
CA MET A 623 -9.86 -28.25 -29.13
C MET A 623 -9.91 -27.98 -30.65
N ALA A 624 -9.67 -29.01 -31.47
CA ALA A 624 -9.43 -28.84 -32.90
C ALA A 624 -10.68 -28.29 -33.62
N ALA A 625 -10.66 -26.99 -33.88
CA ALA A 625 -11.69 -26.27 -34.61
C ALA A 625 -11.05 -25.04 -35.29
N PRO A 626 -11.61 -24.53 -36.40
CA PRO A 626 -11.15 -23.30 -37.04
C PRO A 626 -11.61 -22.08 -36.22
N GLU A 627 -11.15 -21.99 -34.98
CA GLU A 627 -11.56 -20.98 -34.00
C GLU A 627 -10.33 -20.35 -33.33
N ARG A 628 -10.48 -19.08 -32.93
CA ARG A 628 -9.41 -18.30 -32.29
C ARG A 628 -8.75 -18.99 -31.09
N PRO A 629 -9.48 -19.67 -30.17
CA PRO A 629 -8.87 -20.34 -29.03
C PRO A 629 -7.86 -21.41 -29.42
N PHE A 630 -8.17 -22.22 -30.44
CA PHE A 630 -7.29 -23.28 -30.93
C PHE A 630 -5.98 -22.71 -31.47
N PHE A 631 -6.04 -21.76 -32.40
CA PHE A 631 -4.84 -21.13 -32.96
C PHE A 631 -4.03 -20.40 -31.89
N SER A 632 -4.70 -19.71 -30.96
CA SER A 632 -4.04 -19.03 -29.85
C SER A 632 -3.28 -20.00 -28.94
N SER A 633 -3.78 -21.23 -28.73
CA SER A 633 -3.03 -22.28 -28.01
C SER A 633 -1.74 -22.66 -28.73
N LEU A 634 -1.81 -22.88 -30.06
CA LEU A 634 -0.65 -23.27 -30.84
C LEU A 634 0.42 -22.19 -30.84
N VAL A 635 0.02 -20.93 -30.98
CA VAL A 635 0.92 -19.78 -30.90
C VAL A 635 1.54 -19.68 -29.50
N ALA A 636 0.74 -19.81 -28.44
CA ALA A 636 1.25 -19.79 -27.07
C ALA A 636 2.27 -20.91 -26.79
N LEU A 637 2.08 -22.10 -27.37
CA LEU A 637 3.06 -23.19 -27.28
C LEU A 637 4.38 -22.83 -27.97
N LEU A 638 4.33 -22.25 -29.17
CA LEU A 638 5.53 -21.79 -29.88
C LEU A 638 6.23 -20.66 -29.13
N ASP A 639 5.49 -19.70 -28.59
CA ASP A 639 6.02 -18.58 -27.82
C ASP A 639 6.67 -19.04 -26.50
N ALA A 640 6.16 -20.13 -25.92
CA ALA A 640 6.75 -20.75 -24.75
C ALA A 640 8.03 -21.53 -25.05
N GLY A 641 8.41 -21.70 -26.32
CA GLY A 641 9.65 -22.37 -26.73
C GLY A 641 9.46 -23.74 -27.39
N LEU A 642 8.22 -24.22 -27.58
CA LEU A 642 7.99 -25.49 -28.25
C LEU A 642 8.48 -25.42 -29.70
N THR A 643 9.28 -26.40 -30.12
CA THR A 643 9.79 -26.38 -31.51
C THR A 643 8.68 -26.68 -32.51
N VAL A 644 8.82 -26.13 -33.73
CA VAL A 644 7.92 -26.41 -34.84
C VAL A 644 7.85 -27.92 -35.16
N ALA A 645 8.98 -28.62 -35.02
CA ALA A 645 9.05 -30.07 -35.26
C ALA A 645 8.23 -30.85 -34.22
N THR A 646 8.36 -30.49 -32.95
CA THR A 646 7.62 -31.10 -31.84
C THR A 646 6.12 -30.80 -31.95
N LEU A 647 5.76 -29.56 -32.26
CA LEU A 647 4.36 -29.19 -32.51
C LEU A 647 3.76 -30.01 -33.68
N ARG A 648 4.49 -30.14 -34.79
CA ARG A 648 4.05 -30.97 -35.93
C ARG A 648 3.85 -32.44 -35.53
N SER A 649 4.76 -33.01 -34.75
CA SER A 649 4.65 -34.38 -34.27
C SER A 649 3.39 -34.58 -33.42
N VAL A 650 3.12 -33.66 -32.49
CA VAL A 650 1.94 -33.70 -31.62
C VAL A 650 0.65 -33.56 -32.45
N LEU A 651 0.61 -32.64 -33.42
CA LEU A 651 -0.55 -32.47 -34.31
C LEU A 651 -0.81 -33.72 -35.16
N ALA A 652 0.24 -34.39 -35.64
CA ALA A 652 0.14 -35.65 -36.36
C ALA A 652 -0.41 -36.78 -35.47
N GLU A 653 0.06 -36.88 -34.22
CA GLU A 653 -0.48 -37.82 -33.23
C GLU A 653 -1.96 -37.54 -32.91
N SER A 654 -2.35 -36.25 -32.87
CA SER A 654 -3.74 -35.83 -32.70
C SER A 654 -4.62 -36.09 -33.93
N ALA A 655 -4.06 -36.48 -35.08
CA ALA A 655 -4.74 -36.55 -36.38
C ALA A 655 -5.41 -35.22 -36.79
N ILE A 656 -4.74 -34.09 -36.50
CA ILE A 656 -5.23 -32.75 -36.84
C ILE A 656 -4.61 -32.32 -38.17
N ASP A 657 -5.46 -32.02 -39.16
CA ASP A 657 -5.06 -31.38 -40.42
C ASP A 657 -4.98 -29.85 -40.21
N LEU A 658 -3.82 -29.37 -39.76
CA LEU A 658 -3.61 -27.95 -39.50
C LEU A 658 -3.73 -27.11 -40.79
N ALA A 659 -3.34 -27.64 -41.95
CA ALA A 659 -3.44 -26.92 -43.22
C ALA A 659 -4.90 -26.63 -43.57
N ALA A 660 -5.78 -27.63 -43.46
CA ALA A 660 -7.21 -27.45 -43.70
C ALA A 660 -7.86 -26.45 -42.73
N LEU A 661 -7.43 -26.46 -41.46
CA LEU A 661 -7.91 -25.51 -40.45
C LEU A 661 -7.45 -24.07 -40.73
N LEU A 662 -6.19 -23.89 -41.13
CA LEU A 662 -5.65 -22.58 -41.52
C LEU A 662 -6.36 -22.02 -42.76
N ASP A 663 -6.59 -22.84 -43.78
CA ASP A 663 -7.35 -22.45 -44.97
C ASP A 663 -8.79 -22.03 -44.63
N ALA A 664 -9.43 -22.72 -43.68
CA ALA A 664 -10.74 -22.33 -43.19
C ALA A 664 -10.72 -20.99 -42.44
N ALA A 665 -9.70 -20.76 -41.61
CA ALA A 665 -9.52 -19.51 -40.88
C ALA A 665 -9.23 -18.33 -41.83
N GLU A 666 -8.43 -18.52 -42.88
CA GLU A 666 -8.20 -17.50 -43.91
C GLU A 666 -9.47 -17.11 -44.65
N ARG A 667 -10.28 -18.12 -45.03
CA ARG A 667 -11.60 -17.87 -45.62
C ARG A 667 -12.48 -17.08 -44.66
N ALA A 668 -12.52 -17.43 -43.38
CA ALA A 668 -13.30 -16.70 -42.39
C ALA A 668 -12.79 -15.25 -42.19
N ASN A 669 -11.47 -15.05 -42.11
CA ASN A 669 -10.86 -13.73 -42.01
C ASN A 669 -11.19 -12.85 -43.23
N SER A 670 -11.32 -13.43 -44.43
CA SER A 670 -11.71 -12.70 -45.64
C SER A 670 -13.17 -12.23 -45.63
N ILE A 671 -14.01 -12.80 -44.75
CA ILE A 671 -15.41 -12.44 -44.58
C ILE A 671 -15.55 -11.35 -43.50
N ASP A 672 -14.80 -11.44 -42.40
CA ASP A 672 -14.79 -10.44 -41.32
C ASP A 672 -13.36 -10.05 -40.91
N GLU A 673 -12.83 -9.03 -41.59
CA GLU A 673 -11.49 -8.49 -41.32
C GLU A 673 -11.38 -7.80 -39.94
N ARG A 674 -12.51 -7.45 -39.30
CA ARG A 674 -12.50 -6.72 -38.02
C ARG A 674 -12.29 -7.64 -36.83
N ARG A 675 -12.53 -8.93 -36.98
CA ARG A 675 -12.38 -9.94 -35.92
C ARG A 675 -11.67 -11.18 -36.47
N PRO A 676 -10.38 -11.06 -36.84
CA PRO A 676 -9.66 -12.18 -37.40
C PRO A 676 -9.54 -13.34 -36.40
N MET A 677 -9.78 -14.56 -36.86
CA MET A 677 -9.57 -15.81 -36.12
C MET A 677 -8.09 -16.05 -35.80
N ILE A 678 -7.22 -15.55 -36.67
CA ILE A 678 -5.76 -15.64 -36.54
C ILE A 678 -5.11 -14.39 -37.15
N ALA A 679 -4.11 -13.83 -36.47
CA ALA A 679 -3.35 -12.69 -36.98
C ALA A 679 -2.42 -13.11 -38.12
N ALA A 680 -2.15 -12.21 -39.07
CA ALA A 680 -1.34 -12.53 -40.26
C ALA A 680 0.08 -13.05 -39.92
N ASN A 681 0.71 -12.47 -38.88
CA ASN A 681 2.04 -12.89 -38.44
C ASN A 681 2.02 -14.32 -37.85
N ASP A 682 1.00 -14.65 -37.07
CA ASP A 682 0.85 -15.97 -36.45
C ASP A 682 0.51 -17.04 -37.48
N LEU A 683 -0.27 -16.67 -38.51
CA LEU A 683 -0.61 -17.55 -39.60
C LEU A 683 0.65 -18.03 -40.37
N GLN A 684 1.59 -17.13 -40.64
CA GLN A 684 2.85 -17.50 -41.29
C GLN A 684 3.67 -18.46 -40.42
N ARG A 685 3.70 -18.24 -39.10
CA ARG A 685 4.40 -19.12 -38.14
C ARG A 685 3.76 -20.51 -38.11
N LEU A 686 2.43 -20.60 -38.01
CA LEU A 686 1.71 -21.88 -37.97
C LEU A 686 1.77 -22.64 -39.29
N ARG A 687 1.87 -21.95 -40.44
CA ARG A 687 2.12 -22.62 -41.73
C ARG A 687 3.45 -23.35 -41.81
N GLN A 688 4.43 -23.01 -40.97
CA GLN A 688 5.66 -23.79 -40.88
C GLN A 688 5.46 -25.09 -40.09
N ALA A 689 4.46 -25.14 -39.21
CA ALA A 689 4.12 -26.31 -38.39
C ALA A 689 3.12 -27.25 -39.06
N ALA A 690 2.27 -26.73 -39.95
CA ALA A 690 1.45 -27.52 -40.88
C ALA A 690 2.34 -28.35 -41.82
#